data_AF-A0A7V5C9I2-F1
#
_entry.id   AF-A0A7V5C9I2-F1
#
_cell.length_a   1.000
_cell.length_b   1.000
_cell.length_c   1.000
_cell.angle_alpha   90.00
_cell.angle_beta   90.00
_cell.angle_gamma   90.00
#
_symmetry.space_group_name_H-M   'P 1'
#
loop_
_entity.id
_entity.type
_entity.pdbx_description
1 polymer ?
#
loop_
_entity_poly.entity_id
_entity_poly.type
_entity_poly.pdbx_seq_one_letter_code
_entity_poly.pdbx_strand_id
1 'polypeptide(L)'
;MTENEMDFEMDSNGDGLEEMPAMSRGPIKKSMATSRGMKKRKMQTAGKSSKFAPSRREARKSARQFFRKLDKTKEWVENNYYKVPAGSQNADLITVNAFWNDYAQSDPRKPFLSKNFPYTSENFAEMMLALSVLDLPFRPEKHEPTTRGITFTIKAGSPMIVFHKEIRPAAPAEEKIPILVSQHFFRPDDRYRYVDNERFDKYVKDEFLVHTAYGCQLVLSNPSSSRQKLRILLQIPRGAMQLNKGFHTKGIPMTLEPYATQTFEYHFYFSETGTFAHYPVQVARNGQFIASASSSELNVVAELTRTDTESWEHISQNGDEQEVLGFLRDHNLNRVDLDKIAFRMKDKEFFKTVLSLLGERHAYHHTLWSYSIWHNEQKRISEYLRHSEYANRCGLYIDSPLLSIDPVERKTYQHKEYKPLVNARAHQMGMGRKILNDRFYDQYHRFMQYLSYRPSLTDEDLMATAYYLLLLDRVSEAIRFFRDVNAENIQTRMQYDYLQAYLDFYTEKPGQARAIAAKYLDHPVPRWRNLFRYVADQSDELEGKMPQVADKEDRDQIQTKLAATETSFDFTVESRRVTINYQNLNSCQVNYYPMDIELLFSRNPFVRQQTEHFAFIRPNKTEKVDLPGGETSFMFELPETFRNSNLMVEIKAGGIKKSQIYYANSLAIQVIENYGHLKVAHQDTHKPLAKVYVKVYARMNRGDVLFYKDGYTDLRGRFDYVSLNTNELDNVEKFAMMILSEDYGAIIRETSPPKR
;
A
#
# COMPACT_ATOMS: atom_id res chain seq x y z
N MET A 1 13.19 -25.40 -11.01
CA MET A 1 13.75 -25.46 -12.37
C MET A 1 12.61 -25.74 -13.33
N THR A 2 12.04 -24.77 -14.04
CA THR A 2 12.28 -23.30 -14.11
C THR A 2 10.90 -22.69 -14.33
N GLU A 3 10.42 -21.79 -13.46
CA GLU A 3 10.66 -20.33 -13.59
C GLU A 3 10.42 -19.82 -15.02
N ASN A 4 9.30 -19.09 -15.17
CA ASN A 4 9.12 -17.97 -16.10
C ASN A 4 7.83 -17.24 -15.66
N GLU A 5 8.01 -16.16 -14.90
CA GLU A 5 6.95 -15.19 -14.62
C GLU A 5 6.71 -14.35 -15.89
N MET A 6 5.46 -14.01 -16.17
CA MET A 6 5.09 -13.07 -17.24
C MET A 6 4.44 -11.85 -16.62
N ASP A 7 5.24 -10.80 -16.41
CA ASP A 7 4.73 -9.46 -16.18
C ASP A 7 4.20 -8.88 -17.49
N PHE A 8 2.96 -8.38 -17.46
CA PHE A 8 2.35 -7.61 -18.55
C PHE A 8 2.23 -6.14 -18.13
N GLU A 9 3.28 -5.35 -18.41
CA GLU A 9 3.17 -3.89 -18.47
C GLU A 9 2.85 -3.47 -19.91
N MET A 10 1.71 -2.82 -20.13
CA MET A 10 1.38 -2.13 -21.37
C MET A 10 1.65 -0.64 -21.20
N ASP A 11 2.86 -0.20 -21.59
CA ASP A 11 3.17 1.21 -21.76
C ASP A 11 3.07 1.57 -23.25
N SER A 12 2.15 2.47 -23.59
CA SER A 12 1.95 2.94 -24.96
C SER A 12 2.16 4.46 -25.05
N ASN A 13 3.33 4.88 -25.52
CA ASN A 13 3.54 6.22 -26.07
C ASN A 13 4.58 6.14 -27.20
N GLY A 14 4.21 6.62 -28.39
CA GLY A 14 5.00 6.51 -29.61
C GLY A 14 6.07 7.59 -29.77
N ASP A 15 6.93 7.36 -30.76
CA ASP A 15 8.18 8.09 -31.00
C ASP A 15 8.01 9.57 -31.41
N GLY A 16 9.06 10.35 -31.10
CA GLY A 16 9.33 11.69 -31.62
C GLY A 16 10.84 11.97 -31.52
N LEU A 17 11.58 11.60 -32.57
CA LEU A 17 13.04 11.66 -32.64
C LEU A 17 13.58 13.08 -32.90
N GLU A 18 14.70 13.44 -32.25
CA GLU A 18 15.72 14.33 -32.83
C GLU A 18 17.11 14.01 -32.19
N GLU A 19 18.15 13.89 -33.02
CA GLU A 19 19.52 13.49 -32.64
C GLU A 19 20.37 14.73 -32.25
N MET A 20 21.33 14.70 -31.31
CA MET A 20 22.74 14.24 -31.41
C MET A 20 23.50 14.77 -30.15
N PRO A 21 24.80 14.47 -29.89
CA PRO A 21 25.57 13.25 -30.12
C PRO A 21 26.23 12.70 -28.82
N ALA A 22 26.81 11.50 -28.89
CA ALA A 22 27.42 10.81 -27.74
C ALA A 22 28.86 11.27 -27.39
N MET A 23 29.22 11.21 -26.10
CA MET A 23 30.61 11.20 -25.63
C MET A 23 30.94 9.90 -24.88
N SER A 24 32.12 9.36 -25.14
CA SER A 24 32.56 8.02 -24.76
C SER A 24 32.94 7.86 -23.29
N ARG A 25 32.74 6.65 -22.73
CA ARG A 25 33.39 6.19 -21.49
C ARG A 25 33.89 4.76 -21.67
N GLY A 26 35.21 4.59 -21.55
CA GLY A 26 35.87 3.28 -21.61
C GLY A 26 35.84 2.51 -20.28
N PRO A 27 36.19 1.21 -20.29
CA PRO A 27 36.03 0.33 -19.12
C PRO A 27 37.22 0.36 -18.16
N ILE A 28 36.94 0.32 -16.86
CA ILE A 28 37.96 0.18 -15.80
C ILE A 28 38.14 -1.30 -15.45
N LYS A 29 39.35 -1.84 -15.67
CA LYS A 29 39.73 -3.20 -15.26
C LYS A 29 39.96 -3.29 -13.75
N LYS A 30 39.46 -4.37 -13.13
CA LYS A 30 39.89 -4.82 -11.80
C LYS A 30 41.25 -5.51 -11.90
N SER A 31 42.13 -5.31 -10.91
CA SER A 31 43.20 -6.25 -10.60
C SER A 31 43.28 -6.47 -9.08
N MET A 32 43.52 -7.72 -8.69
CA MET A 32 43.92 -8.11 -7.33
C MET A 32 45.41 -8.49 -7.35
N ALA A 33 46.15 -8.15 -6.30
CA ALA A 33 47.49 -8.69 -6.04
C ALA A 33 47.74 -8.78 -4.53
N THR A 34 48.61 -9.69 -4.12
CA THR A 34 48.61 -10.32 -2.78
C THR A 34 49.88 -10.11 -1.95
N SER A 35 49.68 -9.73 -0.68
CA SER A 35 50.36 -10.26 0.53
C SER A 35 51.88 -10.15 0.78
N ARG A 36 52.21 -10.19 2.09
CA ARG A 36 53.53 -10.32 2.77
C ARG A 36 54.30 -9.00 2.95
N GLY A 37 54.79 -8.62 4.13
CA GLY A 37 54.60 -9.16 5.50
C GLY A 37 55.87 -9.03 6.35
N MET A 38 55.82 -8.34 7.50
CA MET A 38 57.01 -8.24 8.37
C MET A 38 56.71 -8.08 9.88
N LYS A 39 57.65 -8.61 10.66
CA LYS A 39 57.62 -9.01 12.09
C LYS A 39 57.21 -7.93 13.10
N LYS A 40 56.48 -8.37 14.14
CA LYS A 40 56.37 -7.66 15.44
C LYS A 40 57.74 -7.55 16.11
N ARG A 41 58.05 -6.38 16.70
CA ARG A 41 59.07 -6.24 17.76
C ARG A 41 58.54 -5.25 18.80
N LYS A 42 58.49 -5.65 20.07
CA LYS A 42 58.10 -4.78 21.19
C LYS A 42 59.25 -3.82 21.52
N MET A 43 58.94 -2.55 21.77
CA MET A 43 59.54 -1.77 22.86
C MET A 43 58.58 -0.65 23.28
N GLN A 44 58.58 -0.32 24.57
CA GLN A 44 57.73 0.72 25.16
C GLN A 44 58.38 2.09 25.00
N THR A 45 57.58 3.10 24.66
CA THR A 45 57.87 4.49 25.00
C THR A 45 56.57 5.16 25.46
N ALA A 46 56.60 5.77 26.64
CA ALA A 46 55.48 6.56 27.15
C ALA A 46 55.34 7.84 26.34
N GLY A 47 54.10 8.23 26.00
CA GLY A 47 53.86 9.42 25.18
C GLY A 47 52.40 9.84 25.15
N LYS A 48 52.13 10.96 25.83
CA LYS A 48 51.01 11.92 25.67
C LYS A 48 49.70 11.40 25.05
N SER A 49 48.63 11.45 25.84
CA SER A 49 47.24 11.26 25.39
C SER A 49 46.89 12.18 24.21
N SER A 50 46.86 11.64 23.00
CA SER A 50 46.16 12.28 21.89
C SER A 50 44.66 12.12 22.11
N LYS A 51 43.92 13.23 22.08
CA LYS A 51 42.45 13.19 22.03
C LYS A 51 42.06 12.58 20.69
N PHE A 52 41.62 11.32 20.70
CA PHE A 52 41.03 10.71 19.51
C PHE A 52 39.84 11.57 19.05
N ALA A 53 39.83 11.97 17.78
CA ALA A 53 38.70 12.65 17.20
C ALA A 53 37.46 11.72 17.28
N PRO A 54 36.27 12.24 17.63
CA PRO A 54 35.07 11.42 17.79
C PRO A 54 34.74 10.70 16.48
N SER A 55 34.12 9.53 16.58
CA SER A 55 33.80 8.74 15.39
C SER A 55 32.86 9.53 14.46
N ARG A 56 32.95 9.30 13.14
CA ARG A 56 32.01 9.89 12.16
C ARG A 56 30.52 9.61 12.50
N ARG A 57 30.24 8.61 13.34
CA ARG A 57 28.88 8.26 13.80
C ARG A 57 28.40 9.12 14.96
N GLU A 58 29.30 9.57 15.83
CA GLU A 58 29.01 10.54 16.90
C GLU A 58 28.91 11.95 16.33
N ALA A 59 29.83 12.34 15.43
CA ALA A 59 29.77 13.62 14.72
C ALA A 59 28.46 13.80 13.93
N ARG A 60 27.89 12.69 13.40
CA ARG A 60 26.56 12.67 12.77
C ARG A 60 25.39 12.74 13.75
N LYS A 61 25.54 12.32 15.00
CA LYS A 61 24.51 12.51 16.05
C LYS A 61 24.44 13.96 16.55
N SER A 62 25.56 14.68 16.51
CA SER A 62 25.64 16.10 16.85
C SER A 62 25.31 17.06 15.70
N ALA A 63 25.10 16.56 14.48
CA ALA A 63 24.71 17.38 13.34
C ALA A 63 23.18 17.61 13.35
N ARG A 64 22.75 18.88 13.38
CA ARG A 64 21.33 19.28 13.27
C ARG A 64 20.76 18.72 11.97
N GLN A 65 19.61 18.04 12.05
CA GLN A 65 18.97 17.43 10.90
C GLN A 65 18.23 18.49 10.08
N PHE A 66 18.53 18.58 8.79
CA PHE A 66 17.81 19.46 7.85
C PHE A 66 16.44 18.89 7.46
N PHE A 67 15.67 19.66 6.68
CA PHE A 67 14.38 19.28 6.12
C PHE A 67 14.37 17.85 5.55
N ARG A 68 13.45 17.01 6.07
CA ARG A 68 13.14 15.68 5.53
C ARG A 68 11.90 15.79 4.63
N LYS A 69 11.98 15.27 3.40
CA LYS A 69 10.81 15.18 2.51
C LYS A 69 9.72 14.33 3.15
N LEU A 70 8.46 14.67 2.92
CA LEU A 70 7.31 13.86 3.31
C LEU A 70 7.30 12.54 2.50
N ASP A 71 6.94 11.43 3.14
CA ASP A 71 6.84 10.12 2.47
C ASP A 71 5.63 10.07 1.52
N LYS A 72 5.62 9.09 0.60
CA LYS A 72 4.46 8.85 -0.29
C LYS A 72 3.20 8.53 0.53
N THR A 73 2.03 8.96 0.06
CA THR A 73 0.73 8.57 0.63
C THR A 73 0.59 7.07 0.73
N LYS A 74 0.24 6.59 1.93
CA LYS A 74 -0.17 5.20 2.17
C LYS A 74 -1.69 5.14 2.27
N GLU A 75 -2.24 4.10 1.67
CA GLU A 75 -3.63 3.67 1.85
C GLU A 75 -3.67 2.64 2.97
N TRP A 76 -4.60 2.78 3.90
CA TRP A 76 -4.80 1.88 5.04
C TRP A 76 -6.22 1.34 5.03
N VAL A 77 -6.35 0.05 5.33
CA VAL A 77 -7.63 -0.66 5.40
C VAL A 77 -7.60 -1.60 6.61
N GLU A 78 -8.77 -1.81 7.21
CA GLU A 78 -8.91 -2.74 8.33
C GLU A 78 -8.55 -4.17 7.89
N ASN A 79 -7.85 -4.92 8.73
CA ASN A 79 -7.44 -6.28 8.40
C ASN A 79 -7.27 -7.16 9.65
N ASN A 80 -7.88 -8.33 9.63
CA ASN A 80 -7.74 -9.36 10.67
C ASN A 80 -6.45 -10.18 10.52
N TYR A 81 -5.87 -10.18 9.32
CA TYR A 81 -4.66 -10.93 8.97
C TYR A 81 -3.59 -9.98 8.45
N TYR A 82 -2.36 -10.13 8.94
CA TYR A 82 -1.24 -9.21 8.69
C TYR A 82 -1.04 -8.93 7.19
N LYS A 83 -1.38 -7.71 6.77
CA LYS A 83 -1.27 -7.21 5.38
C LYS A 83 -2.14 -7.95 4.35
N VAL A 84 -3.21 -8.63 4.77
CA VAL A 84 -4.18 -9.27 3.87
C VAL A 84 -5.46 -8.44 3.81
N PRO A 85 -5.84 -7.85 2.66
CA PRO A 85 -7.10 -7.11 2.53
C PRO A 85 -8.33 -7.98 2.79
N ALA A 86 -9.43 -7.40 3.29
CA ALA A 86 -10.64 -8.15 3.67
C ALA A 86 -11.19 -9.08 2.56
N GLY A 87 -11.14 -8.63 1.30
CA GLY A 87 -11.53 -9.42 0.12
C GLY A 87 -10.72 -10.72 -0.08
N SER A 88 -9.46 -10.74 0.35
CA SER A 88 -8.56 -11.91 0.29
C SER A 88 -8.60 -12.77 1.56
N GLN A 89 -9.41 -12.40 2.55
CA GLN A 89 -9.64 -13.20 3.76
C GLN A 89 -10.81 -14.17 3.53
N ASN A 90 -10.63 -15.14 2.65
CA ASN A 90 -11.61 -16.17 2.31
C ASN A 90 -11.17 -17.56 2.85
N ALA A 91 -11.93 -18.61 2.57
CA ALA A 91 -11.62 -19.97 3.03
C ALA A 91 -10.30 -20.53 2.44
N ASP A 92 -9.85 -20.01 1.30
CA ASP A 92 -8.62 -20.43 0.64
C ASP A 92 -7.35 -19.82 1.27
N LEU A 93 -7.50 -18.86 2.20
CA LEU A 93 -6.36 -18.26 2.92
C LEU A 93 -5.66 -19.27 3.84
N ILE A 94 -6.38 -20.25 4.38
CA ILE A 94 -5.83 -21.32 5.23
C ILE A 94 -6.55 -22.62 4.85
N THR A 95 -5.95 -23.39 3.97
CA THR A 95 -6.54 -24.63 3.46
C THR A 95 -6.47 -25.76 4.49
N VAL A 96 -7.52 -26.58 4.60
CA VAL A 96 -7.51 -27.73 5.53
C VAL A 96 -6.58 -28.82 4.98
N ASN A 97 -5.54 -29.14 5.75
CA ASN A 97 -4.52 -30.11 5.37
C ASN A 97 -4.20 -31.08 6.53
N ALA A 98 -3.28 -32.02 6.31
CA ALA A 98 -2.96 -33.07 7.28
C ALA A 98 -2.44 -32.54 8.63
N PHE A 99 -1.78 -31.38 8.67
CA PHE A 99 -1.32 -30.76 9.91
C PHE A 99 -2.49 -30.21 10.73
N TRP A 100 -3.44 -29.53 10.09
CA TRP A 100 -4.62 -28.98 10.76
C TRP A 100 -5.51 -30.10 11.33
N ASN A 101 -5.58 -31.24 10.64
CA ASN A 101 -6.23 -32.45 11.16
C ASN A 101 -5.50 -33.04 12.39
N ASP A 102 -4.16 -33.12 12.37
CA ASP A 102 -3.39 -33.56 13.55
C ASP A 102 -3.65 -32.65 14.75
N TYR A 103 -3.71 -31.32 14.54
CA TYR A 103 -3.93 -30.35 15.62
C TYR A 103 -5.34 -30.46 16.21
N ALA A 104 -6.37 -30.55 15.36
CA ALA A 104 -7.76 -30.72 15.80
C ALA A 104 -8.02 -32.01 16.60
N GLN A 105 -7.16 -33.03 16.43
CA GLN A 105 -7.21 -34.30 17.17
C GLN A 105 -6.27 -34.35 18.38
N SER A 106 -5.49 -33.29 18.62
CA SER A 106 -4.49 -33.27 19.70
C SER A 106 -5.11 -33.14 21.10
N ASP A 107 -4.48 -33.77 22.09
CA ASP A 107 -4.84 -33.60 23.51
C ASP A 107 -4.26 -32.26 24.00
N PRO A 108 -5.08 -31.25 24.34
CA PRO A 108 -4.61 -29.91 24.71
C PRO A 108 -3.81 -29.88 26.03
N ARG A 109 -3.64 -31.03 26.70
CA ARG A 109 -2.77 -31.20 27.89
C ARG A 109 -1.34 -31.62 27.55
N LYS A 110 -0.99 -31.79 26.26
CA LYS A 110 0.32 -32.32 25.82
C LYS A 110 0.97 -31.43 24.76
N PRO A 111 2.31 -31.41 24.66
CA PRO A 111 3.01 -30.72 23.59
C PRO A 111 2.63 -31.25 22.20
N PHE A 112 2.26 -30.36 21.28
CA PHE A 112 1.91 -30.67 19.90
C PHE A 112 3.13 -30.55 18.98
N LEU A 113 3.42 -31.64 18.26
CA LEU A 113 4.38 -31.69 17.17
C LEU A 113 3.78 -32.51 16.03
N SER A 114 3.99 -32.07 14.78
CA SER A 114 3.54 -32.81 13.61
C SER A 114 4.63 -32.98 12.56
N LYS A 115 4.74 -34.19 12.02
CA LYS A 115 5.52 -34.51 10.80
C LYS A 115 4.97 -33.84 9.54
N ASN A 116 3.71 -33.40 9.58
CA ASN A 116 2.96 -32.78 8.49
C ASN A 116 3.16 -31.25 8.45
N PHE A 117 3.96 -30.67 9.36
CA PHE A 117 4.32 -29.24 9.31
C PHE A 117 4.90 -28.71 7.98
N PRO A 118 5.51 -29.52 7.07
CA PRO A 118 5.95 -29.00 5.77
C PRO A 118 4.78 -28.67 4.83
N TYR A 119 3.54 -29.01 5.18
CA TYR A 119 2.35 -28.63 4.42
C TYR A 119 1.81 -27.25 4.81
N THR A 120 2.21 -26.67 5.95
CA THR A 120 1.74 -25.35 6.40
C THR A 120 2.71 -24.24 6.01
N SER A 121 2.90 -24.06 4.70
CA SER A 121 3.83 -23.07 4.15
C SER A 121 3.28 -22.33 2.93
N GLU A 122 1.96 -22.30 2.74
CA GLU A 122 1.36 -21.64 1.57
C GLU A 122 1.45 -20.11 1.69
N ASN A 123 1.30 -19.56 2.91
CA ASN A 123 1.39 -18.13 3.17
C ASN A 123 1.78 -17.80 4.62
N PHE A 124 2.09 -16.53 4.87
CA PHE A 124 2.53 -16.04 6.19
C PHE A 124 1.51 -16.27 7.32
N ALA A 125 0.20 -16.13 7.06
CA ALA A 125 -0.81 -16.35 8.09
C ALA A 125 -0.86 -17.82 8.50
N GLU A 126 -0.87 -18.73 7.53
CA GLU A 126 -0.81 -20.17 7.79
C GLU A 126 0.48 -20.56 8.55
N MET A 127 1.65 -20.09 8.09
CA MET A 127 2.93 -20.34 8.77
C MET A 127 2.94 -19.86 10.22
N MET A 128 2.42 -18.66 10.48
CA MET A 128 2.37 -18.10 11.84
C MET A 128 1.39 -18.85 12.74
N LEU A 129 0.25 -19.29 12.22
CA LEU A 129 -0.68 -20.12 12.96
C LEU A 129 -0.06 -21.49 13.28
N ALA A 130 0.58 -22.14 12.30
CA ALA A 130 1.23 -23.43 12.49
C ALA A 130 2.38 -23.35 13.52
N LEU A 131 3.19 -22.28 13.47
CA LEU A 131 4.21 -22.00 14.48
C LEU A 131 3.62 -21.67 15.86
N SER A 132 2.42 -21.11 15.94
CA SER A 132 1.75 -20.79 17.21
C SER A 132 1.21 -22.02 17.95
N VAL A 133 0.95 -23.11 17.23
CA VAL A 133 0.44 -24.37 17.80
C VAL A 133 1.52 -25.44 17.96
N LEU A 134 2.65 -25.33 17.26
CA LEU A 134 3.80 -26.21 17.42
C LEU A 134 4.55 -25.89 18.72
N ASP A 135 4.65 -26.86 19.64
CA ASP A 135 5.44 -26.79 20.87
C ASP A 135 6.96 -26.96 20.61
N LEU A 136 7.47 -26.27 19.59
CA LEU A 136 8.89 -26.07 19.36
C LEU A 136 9.36 -24.84 20.17
N PRO A 137 10.31 -24.98 21.11
CA PRO A 137 10.68 -23.87 21.98
C PRO A 137 11.48 -22.81 21.22
N PHE A 138 11.13 -21.53 21.41
CA PHE A 138 11.89 -20.37 20.91
C PHE A 138 13.36 -20.35 21.36
N ARG A 139 13.70 -21.06 22.45
CA ARG A 139 15.07 -21.31 22.91
C ARG A 139 15.23 -22.81 23.13
N PRO A 140 16.00 -23.53 22.28
CA PRO A 140 16.19 -24.97 22.44
C PRO A 140 17.06 -25.26 23.66
N GLU A 141 16.82 -26.41 24.29
CA GLU A 141 17.77 -26.98 25.25
C GLU A 141 18.94 -27.63 24.52
N LYS A 142 20.01 -27.93 25.26
CA LYS A 142 21.23 -28.51 24.69
C LYS A 142 20.97 -29.94 24.18
N HIS A 143 21.11 -30.14 22.88
CA HIS A 143 21.15 -31.48 22.27
C HIS A 143 22.59 -32.06 22.29
N GLU A 144 22.71 -33.39 22.36
CA GLU A 144 23.99 -34.10 22.45
C GLU A 144 24.19 -35.02 21.21
N PRO A 145 24.82 -34.54 20.13
CA PRO A 145 25.13 -35.34 18.95
C PRO A 145 26.41 -36.16 19.11
N THR A 146 26.51 -37.29 18.42
CA THR A 146 27.67 -38.20 18.38
C THR A 146 27.74 -38.90 17.02
N THR A 147 28.92 -38.95 16.40
CA THR A 147 29.13 -39.59 15.08
C THR A 147 30.20 -40.69 15.18
N ARG A 148 29.96 -41.84 14.55
CA ARG A 148 30.91 -42.98 14.47
C ARG A 148 30.84 -43.62 13.07
N GLY A 149 31.84 -43.36 12.22
CA GLY A 149 31.86 -43.88 10.85
C GLY A 149 30.70 -43.33 10.01
N ILE A 150 29.96 -44.21 9.32
CA ILE A 150 28.73 -43.84 8.60
C ILE A 150 27.50 -43.64 9.51
N THR A 151 27.66 -43.78 10.83
CA THR A 151 26.57 -43.71 11.81
C THR A 151 26.55 -42.34 12.51
N PHE A 152 25.37 -41.73 12.58
CA PHE A 152 25.08 -40.48 13.28
C PHE A 152 24.05 -40.71 14.39
N THR A 153 24.20 -40.05 15.53
CA THR A 153 23.35 -40.21 16.73
C THR A 153 23.13 -38.85 17.37
N ILE A 154 21.94 -38.60 17.94
CA ILE A 154 21.63 -37.36 18.66
C ILE A 154 20.65 -37.61 19.80
N LYS A 155 20.93 -37.04 20.98
CA LYS A 155 20.02 -37.01 22.13
C LYS A 155 19.42 -35.60 22.26
N ALA A 156 18.09 -35.51 22.24
CA ALA A 156 17.39 -34.24 22.29
C ALA A 156 17.21 -33.74 23.73
N GLY A 157 17.69 -32.53 24.04
CA GLY A 157 17.28 -31.82 25.26
C GLY A 157 15.86 -31.24 25.18
N SER A 158 15.41 -30.82 24.00
CA SER A 158 14.08 -30.26 23.76
C SER A 158 13.49 -30.75 22.42
N PRO A 159 12.18 -30.50 22.13
CA PRO A 159 11.53 -30.84 20.85
C PRO A 159 12.33 -30.46 19.58
N MET A 160 12.33 -31.34 18.56
CA MET A 160 13.09 -31.20 17.29
C MET A 160 12.53 -32.07 16.12
N ILE A 161 13.05 -31.89 14.88
CA ILE A 161 12.62 -32.58 13.63
C ILE A 161 13.84 -32.95 12.71
N VAL A 162 13.81 -34.04 11.91
CA VAL A 162 14.97 -34.67 11.18
C VAL A 162 14.62 -35.32 9.79
N PHE A 163 15.54 -35.45 8.79
CA PHE A 163 15.30 -35.91 7.35
C PHE A 163 16.46 -36.75 6.63
N HIS A 164 16.23 -37.73 5.68
CA HIS A 164 17.27 -38.53 4.86
C HIS A 164 16.78 -39.43 3.60
N LYS A 165 17.63 -40.10 2.71
CA LYS A 165 17.25 -40.86 1.40
C LYS A 165 18.26 -41.90 0.66
N GLU A 166 17.86 -43.06 -0.02
CA GLU A 166 18.65 -43.99 -1.00
C GLU A 166 17.88 -45.02 -1.99
N ILE A 167 18.51 -45.87 -2.89
CA ILE A 167 17.94 -46.78 -4.03
C ILE A 167 18.83 -47.99 -4.61
N ARG A 168 18.32 -49.24 -5.01
CA ARG A 168 19.05 -50.48 -5.62
C ARG A 168 18.22 -51.56 -6.52
N PRO A 169 18.77 -52.68 -7.13
CA PRO A 169 18.12 -53.65 -8.12
C PRO A 169 17.75 -55.14 -7.70
N ALA A 170 17.21 -55.96 -8.67
CA ALA A 170 15.94 -56.76 -8.78
C ALA A 170 15.58 -58.31 -8.51
N ALA A 171 16.42 -59.30 -8.17
CA ALA A 171 16.16 -60.79 -8.36
C ALA A 171 15.06 -61.50 -7.47
N PRO A 172 14.48 -62.71 -7.70
CA PRO A 172 13.43 -63.29 -6.82
C PRO A 172 13.83 -63.47 -5.34
N ALA A 173 12.89 -63.28 -4.42
CA ALA A 173 13.13 -63.53 -2.99
C ALA A 173 13.17 -65.04 -2.69
N GLU A 174 14.23 -65.50 -2.02
CA GLU A 174 14.39 -66.91 -1.64
C GLU A 174 13.40 -67.33 -0.53
N GLU A 175 13.00 -66.38 0.32
CA GLU A 175 11.95 -66.56 1.32
C GLU A 175 10.58 -66.08 0.80
N LYS A 176 9.52 -66.85 1.09
CA LYS A 176 8.13 -66.44 0.83
C LYS A 176 7.72 -65.33 1.78
N ILE A 177 7.93 -64.08 1.36
CA ILE A 177 7.41 -62.89 2.03
C ILE A 177 5.91 -62.78 1.70
N PRO A 178 4.99 -62.93 2.67
CA PRO A 178 3.56 -62.98 2.38
C PRO A 178 3.04 -61.55 2.19
N ILE A 179 3.05 -61.07 0.95
CA ILE A 179 2.24 -59.94 0.48
C ILE A 179 1.02 -60.52 -0.23
N LEU A 180 -0.17 -60.13 0.22
CA LEU A 180 -1.41 -60.35 -0.51
C LEU A 180 -1.58 -59.22 -1.53
N VAL A 181 -2.04 -59.60 -2.70
CA VAL A 181 -2.28 -58.70 -3.83
C VAL A 181 -3.68 -59.01 -4.33
N SER A 182 -4.64 -58.11 -4.09
CA SER A 182 -5.95 -58.19 -4.72
C SER A 182 -6.13 -57.06 -5.73
N GLN A 183 -7.00 -57.31 -6.69
CA GLN A 183 -7.20 -56.42 -7.81
C GLN A 183 -8.67 -56.50 -8.22
N HIS A 184 -9.33 -55.36 -8.24
CA HIS A 184 -10.77 -55.25 -8.46
C HIS A 184 -11.06 -54.16 -9.49
N PHE A 185 -12.16 -54.27 -10.21
CA PHE A 185 -12.57 -53.28 -11.19
C PHE A 185 -13.83 -52.55 -10.72
N PHE A 186 -13.96 -51.27 -11.02
CA PHE A 186 -15.08 -50.43 -10.61
C PHE A 186 -15.45 -49.43 -11.71
N ARG A 187 -16.67 -48.91 -11.66
CA ARG A 187 -17.11 -47.77 -12.47
C ARG A 187 -16.84 -46.47 -11.71
N PRO A 188 -16.10 -45.48 -12.24
CA PRO A 188 -15.80 -44.25 -11.51
C PRO A 188 -17.03 -43.39 -11.21
N ASP A 189 -18.06 -43.49 -12.06
CA ASP A 189 -19.36 -42.81 -11.96
C ASP A 189 -20.34 -43.52 -11.00
N ASP A 190 -20.14 -44.81 -10.72
CA ASP A 190 -20.99 -45.66 -9.87
C ASP A 190 -20.11 -46.53 -8.96
N ARG A 191 -19.27 -45.86 -8.18
CA ARG A 191 -18.13 -46.50 -7.49
C ARG A 191 -18.46 -47.12 -6.15
N TYR A 192 -19.40 -46.55 -5.40
CA TYR A 192 -19.61 -46.88 -3.99
C TYR A 192 -21.09 -47.15 -3.73
N ARG A 193 -21.36 -48.22 -2.98
CA ARG A 193 -22.65 -48.43 -2.32
C ARG A 193 -22.52 -48.12 -0.83
N TYR A 194 -23.60 -47.69 -0.20
CA TYR A 194 -23.63 -47.36 1.22
C TYR A 194 -24.67 -48.21 1.93
N VAL A 195 -24.29 -48.77 3.09
CA VAL A 195 -25.19 -49.51 3.98
C VAL A 195 -24.84 -49.08 5.39
N ASP A 196 -25.84 -48.69 6.19
CA ASP A 196 -25.66 -48.15 7.56
C ASP A 196 -24.64 -46.99 7.64
N ASN A 197 -24.61 -46.15 6.59
CA ASN A 197 -23.64 -45.05 6.37
C ASN A 197 -22.17 -45.50 6.23
N GLU A 198 -21.88 -46.79 6.26
CA GLU A 198 -20.58 -47.36 5.89
C GLU A 198 -20.43 -47.41 4.36
N ARG A 199 -19.20 -47.16 3.87
CA ARG A 199 -18.88 -47.11 2.45
C ARG A 199 -18.29 -48.43 1.98
N PHE A 200 -18.92 -49.07 1.01
CA PHE A 200 -18.41 -50.25 0.33
C PHE A 200 -18.09 -49.93 -1.13
N ASP A 201 -16.93 -50.38 -1.64
CA ASP A 201 -16.65 -50.31 -3.08
C ASP A 201 -17.61 -51.24 -3.85
N LYS A 202 -18.20 -50.71 -4.93
CA LYS A 202 -19.11 -51.40 -5.85
C LYS A 202 -18.29 -51.90 -7.03
N TYR A 203 -17.80 -53.14 -6.91
CA TYR A 203 -16.98 -53.76 -7.94
C TYR A 203 -17.81 -54.37 -9.08
N VAL A 204 -17.30 -54.18 -10.29
CA VAL A 204 -17.76 -54.83 -11.51
C VAL A 204 -17.18 -56.23 -11.56
N LYS A 205 -18.05 -57.25 -11.69
CA LYS A 205 -17.67 -58.67 -11.62
C LYS A 205 -17.95 -59.45 -12.90
N ASP A 206 -19.04 -59.10 -13.59
CA ASP A 206 -19.58 -59.89 -14.70
C ASP A 206 -19.34 -59.22 -16.06
N GLU A 207 -20.10 -58.17 -16.37
CA GLU A 207 -20.12 -57.50 -17.67
C GLU A 207 -19.53 -56.09 -17.61
N PHE A 208 -18.64 -55.78 -18.56
CA PHE A 208 -18.13 -54.44 -18.84
C PHE A 208 -18.85 -53.87 -20.06
N LEU A 209 -19.04 -52.56 -20.13
CA LEU A 209 -19.64 -51.87 -21.26
C LEU A 209 -18.56 -51.27 -22.17
N VAL A 210 -18.77 -51.38 -23.47
CA VAL A 210 -17.99 -50.61 -24.45
C VAL A 210 -18.20 -49.10 -24.23
N HIS A 211 -17.19 -48.29 -24.56
CA HIS A 211 -17.19 -46.82 -24.41
C HIS A 211 -17.42 -46.28 -22.98
N THR A 212 -17.46 -47.14 -21.96
CA THR A 212 -17.63 -46.76 -20.56
C THR A 212 -16.28 -46.72 -19.84
N ALA A 213 -16.07 -45.71 -18.99
CA ALA A 213 -14.84 -45.59 -18.21
C ALA A 213 -14.83 -46.59 -17.05
N TYR A 214 -13.69 -47.27 -16.86
CA TYR A 214 -13.44 -48.19 -15.76
C TYR A 214 -12.19 -47.79 -14.99
N GLY A 215 -12.22 -48.05 -13.68
CA GLY A 215 -11.06 -48.03 -12.82
C GLY A 215 -10.64 -49.44 -12.42
N CYS A 216 -9.34 -49.68 -12.30
CA CYS A 216 -8.80 -50.81 -11.58
C CYS A 216 -8.29 -50.33 -10.23
N GLN A 217 -8.78 -50.94 -9.15
CA GLN A 217 -8.28 -50.80 -7.80
C GLN A 217 -7.35 -51.98 -7.48
N LEU A 218 -6.06 -51.70 -7.37
CA LEU A 218 -5.07 -52.58 -6.78
C LEU A 218 -5.06 -52.36 -5.26
N VAL A 219 -5.12 -53.46 -4.51
CA VAL A 219 -4.96 -53.48 -3.06
C VAL A 219 -3.77 -54.38 -2.71
N LEU A 220 -2.77 -53.81 -2.04
CA LEU A 220 -1.59 -54.51 -1.55
C LEU A 220 -1.65 -54.61 -0.03
N SER A 221 -1.78 -55.82 0.50
CA SER A 221 -1.86 -56.06 1.95
C SER A 221 -0.65 -56.87 2.43
N ASN A 222 -0.11 -56.51 3.58
CA ASN A 222 0.99 -57.22 4.21
C ASN A 222 0.48 -57.95 5.45
N PRO A 223 -0.06 -59.18 5.35
CA PRO A 223 -0.51 -59.97 6.50
C PRO A 223 0.61 -60.41 7.46
N SER A 224 1.89 -60.07 7.19
CA SER A 224 2.97 -60.35 8.15
C SER A 224 3.04 -59.30 9.25
N SER A 225 3.59 -59.69 10.40
CA SER A 225 4.03 -58.80 11.46
C SER A 225 5.23 -57.90 11.11
N SER A 226 5.73 -57.95 9.87
CA SER A 226 7.01 -57.34 9.48
C SER A 226 6.87 -56.30 8.37
N ARG A 227 7.53 -55.14 8.51
CA ARG A 227 7.42 -53.99 7.58
C ARG A 227 8.08 -54.26 6.22
N GLN A 228 7.43 -53.84 5.15
CA GLN A 228 7.80 -54.18 3.76
C GLN A 228 8.06 -52.90 2.93
N LYS A 229 9.32 -52.65 2.56
CA LYS A 229 9.69 -51.57 1.62
C LYS A 229 9.63 -52.10 0.20
N LEU A 230 8.58 -51.74 -0.53
CA LEU A 230 8.23 -52.39 -1.80
C LEU A 230 8.44 -51.48 -3.03
N ARG A 231 8.47 -52.11 -4.20
CA ARG A 231 8.39 -51.52 -5.54
C ARG A 231 7.35 -52.30 -6.34
N ILE A 232 6.38 -51.57 -6.90
CA ILE A 232 5.25 -52.10 -7.66
C ILE A 232 5.47 -51.84 -9.15
N LEU A 233 4.99 -52.74 -10.00
CA LEU A 233 4.83 -52.55 -11.45
C LEU A 233 3.35 -52.76 -11.82
N LEU A 234 2.77 -51.82 -12.57
CA LEU A 234 1.35 -51.79 -12.97
C LEU A 234 1.22 -51.76 -14.49
N GLN A 235 0.13 -52.34 -15.03
CA GLN A 235 -0.21 -52.34 -16.46
C GLN A 235 -1.74 -52.35 -16.67
N ILE A 236 -2.25 -51.74 -17.74
CA ILE A 236 -3.69 -51.77 -18.10
C ILE A 236 -4.08 -53.03 -18.91
N PRO A 237 -5.38 -53.39 -19.02
CA PRO A 237 -5.82 -54.51 -19.85
C PRO A 237 -5.38 -54.40 -21.31
N ARG A 238 -5.09 -55.54 -21.94
CA ARG A 238 -4.70 -55.60 -23.36
C ARG A 238 -5.89 -55.15 -24.21
N GLY A 239 -5.65 -54.27 -25.18
CA GLY A 239 -6.71 -53.69 -26.03
C GLY A 239 -7.49 -52.54 -25.38
N ALA A 240 -7.28 -52.25 -24.10
CA ALA A 240 -7.88 -51.08 -23.45
C ALA A 240 -7.08 -49.79 -23.72
N MET A 241 -7.81 -48.67 -23.78
CA MET A 241 -7.27 -47.33 -23.95
C MET A 241 -7.11 -46.64 -22.59
N GLN A 242 -5.97 -45.99 -22.35
CA GLN A 242 -5.65 -45.32 -21.09
C GLN A 242 -6.42 -44.00 -20.89
N LEU A 243 -6.90 -43.72 -19.68
CA LEU A 243 -7.59 -42.48 -19.29
C LEU A 243 -6.83 -41.71 -18.19
N ASN A 244 -7.23 -40.47 -17.91
CA ASN A 244 -6.75 -39.65 -16.79
C ASN A 244 -5.22 -39.48 -16.70
N LYS A 245 -4.57 -39.10 -17.81
CA LYS A 245 -3.08 -39.07 -17.94
C LYS A 245 -2.44 -40.40 -17.53
N GLY A 246 -3.13 -41.49 -17.85
CA GLY A 246 -2.76 -42.86 -17.52
C GLY A 246 -1.48 -43.32 -18.21
N PHE A 247 -1.18 -44.59 -17.97
CA PHE A 247 0.01 -45.25 -18.47
C PHE A 247 -0.38 -46.61 -19.05
N HIS A 248 0.34 -47.07 -20.06
CA HIS A 248 0.31 -48.49 -20.40
C HIS A 248 1.05 -49.32 -19.34
N THR A 249 2.20 -48.83 -18.84
CA THR A 249 2.98 -49.48 -17.76
C THR A 249 3.62 -48.45 -16.81
N LYS A 250 3.65 -48.69 -15.49
CA LYS A 250 4.25 -47.76 -14.48
C LYS A 250 4.87 -48.46 -13.26
N GLY A 251 6.01 -47.95 -12.79
CA GLY A 251 6.68 -48.40 -11.56
C GLY A 251 6.52 -47.43 -10.39
N ILE A 252 6.30 -47.93 -9.16
CA ILE A 252 6.04 -47.12 -7.95
C ILE A 252 6.85 -47.65 -6.75
N PRO A 253 7.72 -46.85 -6.10
CA PRO A 253 8.28 -47.19 -4.78
C PRO A 253 7.25 -46.89 -3.67
N MET A 254 7.07 -47.80 -2.72
CA MET A 254 6.13 -47.68 -1.61
C MET A 254 6.73 -48.24 -0.30
N THR A 255 6.03 -48.09 0.81
CA THR A 255 6.32 -48.87 2.03
C THR A 255 4.99 -49.28 2.67
N LEU A 256 4.86 -50.57 2.94
CA LEU A 256 3.67 -51.22 3.44
C LEU A 256 3.95 -51.75 4.85
N GLU A 257 3.20 -51.26 5.83
CA GLU A 257 3.40 -51.58 7.25
C GLU A 257 2.89 -52.99 7.62
N PRO A 258 3.29 -53.56 8.77
CA PRO A 258 2.72 -54.82 9.27
C PRO A 258 1.20 -54.80 9.34
N TYR A 259 0.55 -55.87 8.90
CA TYR A 259 -0.91 -56.01 8.80
C TYR A 259 -1.63 -54.89 8.04
N ALA A 260 -0.89 -54.06 7.31
CA ALA A 260 -1.42 -52.88 6.64
C ALA A 260 -1.67 -53.12 5.15
N THR A 261 -2.56 -52.29 4.62
CA THR A 261 -3.10 -52.39 3.27
C THR A 261 -2.97 -51.04 2.58
N GLN A 262 -2.47 -51.01 1.34
CA GLN A 262 -2.34 -49.80 0.53
C GLN A 262 -2.96 -50.00 -0.85
N THR A 263 -3.73 -48.99 -1.27
CA THR A 263 -4.54 -49.04 -2.49
C THR A 263 -3.99 -48.10 -3.57
N PHE A 264 -4.05 -48.54 -4.83
CA PHE A 264 -3.62 -47.78 -6.02
C PHE A 264 -4.65 -47.92 -7.13
N GLU A 265 -4.87 -46.85 -7.88
CA GLU A 265 -5.91 -46.84 -8.92
C GLU A 265 -5.40 -46.27 -10.24
N TYR A 266 -5.90 -46.85 -11.34
CA TYR A 266 -5.67 -46.38 -12.71
C TYR A 266 -6.92 -46.64 -13.56
N HIS A 267 -7.07 -45.87 -14.65
CA HIS A 267 -8.32 -45.79 -15.41
C HIS A 267 -8.12 -46.12 -16.90
N PHE A 268 -9.09 -46.78 -17.49
CA PHE A 268 -9.10 -47.22 -18.89
C PHE A 268 -10.53 -47.37 -19.43
N TYR A 269 -10.69 -47.58 -20.73
CA TYR A 269 -11.95 -48.02 -21.35
C TYR A 269 -11.69 -49.00 -22.51
N PHE A 270 -12.74 -49.68 -22.97
CA PHE A 270 -12.73 -50.55 -24.15
C PHE A 270 -13.46 -49.90 -25.33
N SER A 271 -12.89 -49.97 -26.52
CA SER A 271 -13.49 -49.44 -27.77
C SER A 271 -14.30 -50.47 -28.56
N GLU A 272 -14.17 -51.76 -28.23
CA GLU A 272 -14.81 -52.87 -28.93
C GLU A 272 -15.34 -53.89 -27.90
N THR A 273 -16.33 -54.69 -28.31
CA THR A 273 -16.86 -55.81 -27.50
C THR A 273 -15.97 -57.05 -27.65
N GLY A 274 -16.00 -57.95 -26.66
CA GLY A 274 -15.21 -59.18 -26.66
C GLY A 274 -14.52 -59.47 -25.32
N THR A 275 -13.53 -60.37 -25.36
CA THR A 275 -12.82 -60.88 -24.18
C THR A 275 -11.37 -60.42 -24.18
N PHE A 276 -10.96 -59.67 -23.15
CA PHE A 276 -9.65 -59.01 -23.10
C PHE A 276 -8.80 -59.48 -21.91
N ALA A 277 -7.59 -59.99 -22.18
CA ALA A 277 -6.66 -60.43 -21.14
C ALA A 277 -5.99 -59.25 -20.41
N HIS A 278 -5.81 -59.37 -19.08
CA HIS A 278 -5.13 -58.39 -18.25
C HIS A 278 -3.88 -58.96 -17.58
N TYR A 279 -2.75 -58.25 -17.72
CA TYR A 279 -1.49 -58.61 -17.06
C TYR A 279 -1.45 -58.10 -15.62
N PRO A 280 -1.24 -58.98 -14.62
CA PRO A 280 -1.34 -58.60 -13.22
C PRO A 280 -0.18 -57.73 -12.75
N VAL A 281 -0.48 -56.89 -11.75
CA VAL A 281 0.52 -56.17 -10.94
C VAL A 281 1.65 -57.09 -10.45
N GLN A 282 2.89 -56.59 -10.44
CA GLN A 282 4.06 -57.26 -9.86
C GLN A 282 4.63 -56.46 -8.67
N VAL A 283 5.14 -57.16 -7.66
CA VAL A 283 5.64 -56.57 -6.39
C VAL A 283 7.03 -57.10 -6.06
N ALA A 284 7.95 -56.20 -5.69
CA ALA A 284 9.30 -56.51 -5.22
C ALA A 284 9.66 -55.76 -3.91
N ARG A 285 10.59 -56.25 -3.09
CA ARG A 285 11.11 -55.61 -1.85
C ARG A 285 12.63 -55.60 -1.87
N ASN A 286 13.28 -54.52 -1.42
CA ASN A 286 14.76 -54.44 -1.34
C ASN A 286 15.50 -54.75 -2.65
N GLY A 287 14.80 -54.72 -3.79
CA GLY A 287 15.34 -55.24 -5.04
C GLY A 287 15.18 -56.75 -5.21
N GLN A 288 14.09 -57.35 -4.72
CA GLN A 288 13.75 -58.74 -4.99
C GLN A 288 12.26 -59.01 -5.24
N PHE A 289 11.89 -59.79 -6.27
CA PHE A 289 10.48 -60.11 -6.62
C PHE A 289 9.80 -61.03 -5.59
N ILE A 290 8.53 -60.75 -5.26
CA ILE A 290 7.80 -61.36 -4.13
C ILE A 290 6.35 -61.78 -4.44
N ALA A 291 5.55 -60.96 -5.12
CA ALA A 291 4.11 -61.24 -5.27
C ALA A 291 3.48 -60.64 -6.54
N SER A 292 2.35 -61.21 -6.96
CA SER A 292 1.55 -60.81 -8.11
C SER A 292 0.06 -61.01 -7.82
N ALA A 293 -0.81 -60.25 -8.49
CA ALA A 293 -2.24 -60.59 -8.57
C ALA A 293 -2.46 -61.80 -9.49
N SER A 294 -3.67 -62.37 -9.46
CA SER A 294 -4.16 -63.32 -10.47
C SER A 294 -4.31 -62.63 -11.83
N SER A 295 -3.98 -63.33 -12.91
CA SER A 295 -4.36 -62.91 -14.27
C SER A 295 -5.86 -63.06 -14.44
N SER A 296 -6.49 -62.16 -15.21
CA SER A 296 -7.93 -62.16 -15.48
C SER A 296 -8.24 -61.86 -16.94
N GLU A 297 -9.41 -62.31 -17.40
CA GLU A 297 -10.00 -61.91 -18.67
C GLU A 297 -11.28 -61.12 -18.40
N LEU A 298 -11.53 -60.07 -19.19
CA LEU A 298 -12.62 -59.12 -18.99
C LEU A 298 -13.59 -59.20 -20.17
N ASN A 299 -14.87 -59.46 -19.90
CA ASN A 299 -15.93 -59.60 -20.90
C ASN A 299 -16.64 -58.26 -21.14
N VAL A 300 -16.65 -57.79 -22.38
CA VAL A 300 -17.16 -56.47 -22.78
C VAL A 300 -18.34 -56.61 -23.73
N VAL A 301 -19.49 -56.04 -23.35
CA VAL A 301 -20.79 -56.08 -24.05
C VAL A 301 -21.28 -54.68 -24.41
N ALA A 302 -22.38 -54.59 -25.17
CA ALA A 302 -22.98 -53.33 -25.58
C ALA A 302 -24.06 -52.81 -24.60
N GLU A 303 -24.80 -53.71 -23.93
CA GLU A 303 -25.86 -53.39 -22.96
C GLU A 303 -25.77 -54.36 -21.77
N LEU A 304 -26.11 -53.90 -20.56
CA LEU A 304 -26.07 -54.71 -19.33
C LEU A 304 -27.34 -55.56 -19.17
N THR A 305 -27.18 -56.77 -18.65
CA THR A 305 -28.29 -57.69 -18.40
C THR A 305 -29.11 -57.44 -17.11
N ARG A 306 -28.71 -56.47 -16.24
CA ARG A 306 -29.39 -56.14 -14.97
C ARG A 306 -29.26 -54.65 -14.60
N THR A 307 -30.25 -54.11 -13.86
CA THR A 307 -30.35 -52.70 -13.44
C THR A 307 -30.46 -52.56 -11.91
N ASP A 308 -29.93 -51.48 -11.34
CA ASP A 308 -29.88 -51.20 -9.89
C ASP A 308 -30.99 -50.22 -9.43
N THR A 309 -31.95 -50.73 -8.64
CA THR A 309 -33.11 -49.99 -8.14
C THR A 309 -32.88 -49.24 -6.83
N GLU A 310 -31.79 -49.50 -6.11
CA GLU A 310 -31.47 -48.83 -4.83
C GLU A 310 -30.67 -47.52 -5.04
N SER A 311 -30.26 -47.25 -6.27
CA SER A 311 -29.53 -46.04 -6.67
C SER A 311 -30.35 -44.75 -6.50
N TRP A 312 -29.68 -43.64 -6.22
CA TRP A 312 -30.33 -42.32 -6.21
C TRP A 312 -30.90 -41.96 -7.58
N GLU A 313 -30.24 -42.39 -8.65
CA GLU A 313 -30.69 -42.33 -10.03
C GLU A 313 -32.07 -42.98 -10.22
N HIS A 314 -32.32 -44.12 -9.56
CA HIS A 314 -33.62 -44.78 -9.60
C HIS A 314 -34.63 -44.09 -8.67
N ILE A 315 -34.29 -43.92 -7.39
CA ILE A 315 -35.20 -43.43 -6.34
C ILE A 315 -35.68 -41.99 -6.63
N SER A 316 -34.79 -41.08 -7.04
CA SER A 316 -35.16 -39.69 -7.35
C SER A 316 -36.20 -39.58 -8.48
N GLN A 317 -36.14 -40.47 -9.48
CA GLN A 317 -37.01 -40.43 -10.66
C GLN A 317 -38.27 -41.29 -10.50
N ASN A 318 -38.15 -42.49 -9.94
CA ASN A 318 -39.21 -43.51 -9.94
C ASN A 318 -39.80 -43.78 -8.55
N GLY A 319 -39.08 -43.46 -7.47
CA GLY A 319 -39.53 -43.70 -6.11
C GLY A 319 -40.66 -42.76 -5.67
N ASP A 320 -41.35 -43.14 -4.60
CA ASP A 320 -42.39 -42.30 -3.98
C ASP A 320 -41.82 -41.17 -3.10
N GLU A 321 -42.69 -40.33 -2.53
CA GLU A 321 -42.25 -39.20 -1.70
C GLU A 321 -41.60 -39.64 -0.37
N GLN A 322 -42.03 -40.77 0.21
CA GLN A 322 -41.46 -41.30 1.45
C GLN A 322 -40.10 -41.93 1.20
N GLU A 323 -39.92 -42.64 0.08
CA GLU A 323 -38.64 -43.19 -0.35
C GLU A 323 -37.61 -42.07 -0.59
N VAL A 324 -38.01 -41.00 -1.29
CA VAL A 324 -37.13 -39.84 -1.52
C VAL A 324 -36.79 -39.12 -0.21
N LEU A 325 -37.76 -38.85 0.67
CA LEU A 325 -37.51 -38.20 1.96
C LEU A 325 -36.67 -39.07 2.91
N GLY A 326 -36.89 -40.39 2.92
CA GLY A 326 -36.06 -41.35 3.64
C GLY A 326 -34.62 -41.32 3.13
N PHE A 327 -34.42 -41.39 1.81
CA PHE A 327 -33.09 -41.28 1.21
C PHE A 327 -32.39 -39.97 1.61
N LEU A 328 -33.06 -38.82 1.49
CA LEU A 328 -32.53 -37.51 1.88
C LEU A 328 -32.27 -37.34 3.37
N ARG A 329 -32.96 -38.10 4.24
CA ARG A 329 -32.72 -38.08 5.69
C ARG A 329 -31.52 -38.96 6.06
N ASP A 330 -31.45 -40.15 5.47
CA ASP A 330 -30.59 -41.23 5.95
C ASP A 330 -29.23 -41.28 5.22
N HIS A 331 -29.10 -40.66 4.03
CA HIS A 331 -27.86 -40.64 3.25
C HIS A 331 -27.06 -39.33 3.39
N ASN A 332 -25.81 -39.32 2.91
CA ASN A 332 -24.94 -38.14 2.94
C ASN A 332 -25.23 -37.19 1.76
N LEU A 333 -25.92 -36.09 2.02
CA LEU A 333 -26.37 -35.09 1.03
C LEU A 333 -25.25 -34.53 0.14
N ASN A 334 -24.00 -34.46 0.61
CA ASN A 334 -22.86 -34.00 -0.20
C ASN A 334 -22.50 -34.96 -1.35
N ARG A 335 -23.19 -36.09 -1.47
CA ARG A 335 -23.04 -37.11 -2.53
C ARG A 335 -24.30 -37.28 -3.37
N VAL A 336 -25.31 -36.42 -3.17
CA VAL A 336 -26.64 -36.56 -3.75
C VAL A 336 -26.87 -35.42 -4.74
N ASP A 337 -27.14 -35.76 -6.00
CA ASP A 337 -27.56 -34.80 -7.01
C ASP A 337 -29.01 -34.36 -6.75
N LEU A 338 -29.17 -33.25 -6.04
CA LEU A 338 -30.47 -32.73 -5.62
C LEU A 338 -31.30 -32.13 -6.77
N ASP A 339 -30.71 -31.81 -7.92
CA ASP A 339 -31.47 -31.32 -9.09
C ASP A 339 -32.42 -32.39 -9.63
N LYS A 340 -32.09 -33.68 -9.46
CA LYS A 340 -32.92 -34.82 -9.87
C LYS A 340 -34.34 -34.81 -9.28
N ILE A 341 -34.56 -34.18 -8.12
CA ILE A 341 -35.90 -34.06 -7.50
C ILE A 341 -36.55 -32.69 -7.68
N ALA A 342 -35.93 -31.76 -8.42
CA ALA A 342 -36.44 -30.40 -8.60
C ALA A 342 -37.87 -30.37 -9.15
N PHE A 343 -38.25 -31.34 -9.99
CA PHE A 343 -39.61 -31.44 -10.53
C PHE A 343 -40.70 -31.68 -9.45
N ARG A 344 -40.33 -32.35 -8.35
CA ARG A 344 -41.23 -32.66 -7.21
C ARG A 344 -41.50 -31.45 -6.32
N MET A 345 -40.60 -30.47 -6.29
CA MET A 345 -40.72 -29.24 -5.49
C MET A 345 -41.89 -28.32 -5.93
N LYS A 346 -42.63 -28.68 -6.98
CA LYS A 346 -43.90 -28.03 -7.37
C LYS A 346 -45.02 -28.30 -6.37
N ASP A 347 -44.99 -29.42 -5.65
CA ASP A 347 -45.89 -29.64 -4.51
C ASP A 347 -45.44 -28.81 -3.30
N LYS A 348 -46.40 -28.27 -2.54
CA LYS A 348 -46.13 -27.31 -1.46
C LYS A 348 -45.74 -27.99 -0.15
N GLU A 349 -46.29 -29.15 0.17
CA GLU A 349 -45.99 -29.84 1.41
C GLU A 349 -44.70 -30.66 1.28
N PHE A 350 -44.45 -31.27 0.11
CA PHE A 350 -43.16 -31.85 -0.22
C PHE A 350 -42.04 -30.80 -0.19
N PHE A 351 -42.25 -29.63 -0.83
CA PHE A 351 -41.30 -28.51 -0.80
C PHE A 351 -40.93 -28.07 0.62
N LYS A 352 -41.91 -27.83 1.50
CA LYS A 352 -41.68 -27.44 2.89
C LYS A 352 -40.87 -28.50 3.64
N THR A 353 -41.24 -29.77 3.47
CA THR A 353 -40.64 -30.91 4.17
C THR A 353 -39.18 -31.07 3.76
N VAL A 354 -38.89 -31.03 2.45
CA VAL A 354 -37.51 -31.07 1.92
C VAL A 354 -36.69 -29.87 2.42
N LEU A 355 -37.21 -28.63 2.36
CA LEU A 355 -36.44 -27.47 2.82
C LEU A 355 -36.25 -27.41 4.35
N SER A 356 -37.15 -28.01 5.15
CA SER A 356 -36.92 -28.18 6.59
C SER A 356 -35.78 -29.17 6.82
N LEU A 357 -35.88 -30.37 6.24
CA LEU A 357 -34.89 -31.44 6.35
C LEU A 357 -33.49 -30.99 5.90
N LEU A 358 -33.39 -30.35 4.74
CA LEU A 358 -32.12 -29.83 4.24
C LEU A 358 -31.58 -28.69 5.13
N GLY A 359 -32.45 -27.82 5.65
CA GLY A 359 -32.09 -26.74 6.58
C GLY A 359 -31.57 -27.25 7.93
N GLU A 360 -32.23 -28.25 8.53
CA GLU A 360 -31.80 -28.96 9.74
C GLU A 360 -30.45 -29.66 9.56
N ARG A 361 -30.15 -30.10 8.33
CA ARG A 361 -28.87 -30.69 7.93
C ARG A 361 -27.84 -29.68 7.40
N HIS A 362 -28.12 -28.38 7.51
CA HIS A 362 -27.27 -27.28 7.04
C HIS A 362 -26.87 -27.36 5.54
N ALA A 363 -27.69 -28.01 4.72
CA ALA A 363 -27.49 -28.15 3.28
C ALA A 363 -28.34 -27.14 2.50
N TYR A 364 -27.72 -26.24 1.74
CA TYR A 364 -28.41 -25.33 0.82
C TYR A 364 -28.29 -25.84 -0.62
N HIS A 365 -29.38 -25.81 -1.39
CA HIS A 365 -29.37 -26.14 -2.82
C HIS A 365 -30.11 -25.10 -3.66
N HIS A 366 -29.40 -24.41 -4.55
CA HIS A 366 -29.92 -23.22 -5.22
C HIS A 366 -31.23 -23.46 -5.99
N THR A 367 -31.28 -24.52 -6.80
CA THR A 367 -32.47 -24.89 -7.58
C THR A 367 -33.68 -25.21 -6.71
N LEU A 368 -33.48 -25.92 -5.59
CA LEU A 368 -34.59 -26.31 -4.70
C LEU A 368 -35.13 -25.09 -3.93
N TRP A 369 -34.24 -24.19 -3.49
CA TRP A 369 -34.64 -22.93 -2.87
C TRP A 369 -35.34 -21.98 -3.83
N SER A 370 -35.11 -22.06 -5.15
CA SER A 370 -35.80 -21.22 -6.14
C SER A 370 -37.33 -21.42 -6.15
N TYR A 371 -37.81 -22.63 -5.81
CA TYR A 371 -39.25 -22.92 -5.66
C TYR A 371 -39.93 -22.16 -4.51
N SER A 372 -39.17 -21.50 -3.63
CA SER A 372 -39.74 -20.56 -2.65
C SER A 372 -40.52 -19.43 -3.32
N ILE A 373 -40.12 -19.00 -4.52
CA ILE A 373 -40.82 -18.00 -5.33
C ILE A 373 -42.18 -18.58 -5.81
N TRP A 374 -42.17 -19.81 -6.31
CA TRP A 374 -43.40 -20.51 -6.76
C TRP A 374 -44.42 -20.67 -5.63
N HIS A 375 -43.96 -20.97 -4.42
CA HIS A 375 -44.82 -21.17 -3.24
C HIS A 375 -45.17 -19.90 -2.46
N ASN A 376 -44.56 -18.76 -2.84
CA ASN A 376 -44.60 -17.48 -2.14
C ASN A 376 -44.21 -17.59 -0.65
N GLU A 377 -43.09 -18.26 -0.35
CA GLU A 377 -42.58 -18.42 1.02
C GLU A 377 -41.51 -17.35 1.30
N GLN A 378 -41.89 -16.30 2.03
CA GLN A 378 -41.08 -15.09 2.20
C GLN A 378 -39.68 -15.35 2.80
N LYS A 379 -39.56 -16.24 3.79
CA LYS A 379 -38.31 -16.52 4.49
C LYS A 379 -37.33 -17.24 3.56
N ARG A 380 -37.81 -18.27 2.87
CA ARG A 380 -37.03 -19.06 1.90
C ARG A 380 -36.70 -18.26 0.64
N ILE A 381 -37.56 -17.33 0.22
CA ILE A 381 -37.23 -16.35 -0.84
C ILE A 381 -36.03 -15.49 -0.38
N SER A 382 -35.98 -15.06 0.88
CA SER A 382 -34.84 -14.27 1.35
C SER A 382 -33.53 -15.07 1.39
N GLU A 383 -33.58 -16.31 1.87
CA GLU A 383 -32.45 -17.24 1.80
C GLU A 383 -32.00 -17.45 0.34
N TYR A 384 -32.93 -17.70 -0.59
CA TYR A 384 -32.65 -17.86 -2.01
C TYR A 384 -32.00 -16.62 -2.65
N LEU A 385 -32.61 -15.45 -2.49
CA LEU A 385 -32.17 -14.23 -3.15
C LEU A 385 -30.76 -13.81 -2.72
N ARG A 386 -30.42 -13.93 -1.43
CA ARG A 386 -29.08 -13.62 -0.89
C ARG A 386 -27.97 -14.41 -1.59
N HIS A 387 -28.24 -15.66 -1.96
CA HIS A 387 -27.30 -16.57 -2.64
C HIS A 387 -27.45 -16.59 -4.17
N SER A 388 -28.29 -15.71 -4.75
CA SER A 388 -28.53 -15.64 -6.19
C SER A 388 -27.71 -14.54 -6.88
N GLU A 389 -27.42 -14.71 -8.17
CA GLU A 389 -26.87 -13.66 -9.04
C GLU A 389 -27.77 -12.42 -9.13
N TYR A 390 -29.05 -12.52 -8.73
CA TYR A 390 -29.93 -11.36 -8.68
C TYR A 390 -29.44 -10.34 -7.65
N ALA A 391 -28.93 -10.77 -6.50
CA ALA A 391 -28.38 -9.85 -5.49
C ALA A 391 -27.16 -9.07 -6.02
N ASN A 392 -26.35 -9.66 -6.90
CA ASN A 392 -25.22 -8.98 -7.54
C ASN A 392 -25.67 -7.89 -8.52
N ARG A 393 -26.95 -7.85 -8.90
CA ARG A 393 -27.55 -6.90 -9.84
C ARG A 393 -28.41 -5.81 -9.16
N CYS A 394 -28.59 -5.88 -7.84
CA CYS A 394 -29.41 -4.93 -7.07
C CYS A 394 -28.68 -3.65 -6.64
N GLY A 395 -27.39 -3.50 -6.94
CA GLY A 395 -26.55 -2.38 -6.51
C GLY A 395 -25.70 -2.69 -5.27
N LEU A 396 -25.11 -1.66 -4.66
CA LEU A 396 -24.22 -1.84 -3.50
C LEU A 396 -24.97 -1.98 -2.18
N TYR A 397 -26.18 -1.42 -2.07
CA TYR A 397 -27.00 -1.49 -0.87
C TYR A 397 -28.47 -1.65 -1.25
N ILE A 398 -29.17 -2.54 -0.54
CA ILE A 398 -30.63 -2.60 -0.47
C ILE A 398 -30.99 -3.12 0.90
N ASP A 399 -32.08 -2.62 1.49
CA ASP A 399 -32.68 -3.24 2.66
C ASP A 399 -34.18 -3.38 2.43
N SER A 400 -34.67 -4.62 2.49
CA SER A 400 -36.06 -4.95 2.17
C SER A 400 -36.48 -6.28 2.83
N PRO A 401 -37.79 -6.55 3.00
CA PRO A 401 -38.28 -7.78 3.63
C PRO A 401 -37.93 -9.09 2.90
N LEU A 402 -37.41 -9.01 1.67
CA LEU A 402 -36.97 -10.15 0.87
C LEU A 402 -35.45 -10.18 0.67
N LEU A 403 -34.80 -9.05 0.49
CA LEU A 403 -33.36 -8.99 0.24
C LEU A 403 -32.74 -7.83 1.00
N SER A 404 -31.68 -8.14 1.75
CA SER A 404 -30.80 -7.16 2.37
C SER A 404 -29.38 -7.41 1.82
N ILE A 405 -28.72 -6.35 1.40
CA ILE A 405 -27.35 -6.32 0.85
C ILE A 405 -26.61 -5.26 1.62
N ASP A 406 -25.72 -5.69 2.51
CA ASP A 406 -24.69 -4.83 3.07
C ASP A 406 -23.37 -5.00 2.28
N PRO A 407 -22.75 -3.92 1.78
CA PRO A 407 -21.55 -4.02 0.97
C PRO A 407 -20.26 -4.23 1.78
N VAL A 408 -20.28 -4.00 3.10
CA VAL A 408 -19.18 -4.32 4.01
C VAL A 408 -19.19 -5.81 4.34
N GLU A 409 -20.34 -6.38 4.69
CA GLU A 409 -20.51 -7.83 4.88
C GLU A 409 -20.13 -8.60 3.60
N ARG A 410 -20.58 -8.11 2.43
CA ARG A 410 -20.25 -8.67 1.11
C ARG A 410 -18.85 -8.32 0.62
N LYS A 411 -18.08 -7.51 1.36
CA LYS A 411 -16.71 -7.07 1.02
C LYS A 411 -16.57 -6.33 -0.32
N THR A 412 -17.67 -5.80 -0.85
CA THR A 412 -17.69 -4.99 -2.08
C THR A 412 -17.33 -3.52 -1.82
N TYR A 413 -17.51 -3.06 -0.58
CA TYR A 413 -17.01 -1.78 -0.08
C TYR A 413 -16.27 -1.95 1.25
N GLN A 414 -15.25 -1.12 1.47
CA GLN A 414 -14.63 -0.91 2.77
C GLN A 414 -14.17 0.55 2.87
N HIS A 415 -14.21 1.12 4.07
CA HIS A 415 -13.60 2.42 4.32
C HIS A 415 -12.07 2.33 4.15
N LYS A 416 -11.43 3.38 3.65
CA LYS A 416 -9.97 3.45 3.52
C LYS A 416 -9.44 4.78 4.02
N GLU A 417 -8.39 4.74 4.84
CA GLU A 417 -7.69 5.94 5.28
C GLU A 417 -6.49 6.24 4.37
N TYR A 418 -6.17 7.52 4.21
CA TYR A 418 -5.01 8.00 3.47
C TYR A 418 -4.12 8.86 4.38
N LYS A 419 -2.88 8.42 4.63
CA LYS A 419 -1.88 9.22 5.39
C LYS A 419 -0.45 8.94 4.90
N PRO A 420 0.39 9.97 4.68
CA PRO A 420 0.02 11.39 4.57
C PRO A 420 -0.66 11.68 3.21
N LEU A 421 -1.63 12.58 3.17
CA LEU A 421 -2.18 13.13 1.93
C LEU A 421 -2.11 14.65 2.03
N VAL A 422 -1.57 15.31 1.00
CA VAL A 422 -1.43 16.76 0.91
C VAL A 422 -1.81 17.19 -0.50
N ASN A 423 -2.82 18.05 -0.63
CA ASN A 423 -3.22 18.58 -1.93
C ASN A 423 -2.34 19.76 -2.31
N ALA A 424 -2.08 19.94 -3.61
CA ALA A 424 -1.31 21.08 -4.10
C ALA A 424 -2.08 22.42 -4.04
N ARG A 425 -3.43 22.36 -3.94
CA ARG A 425 -4.35 23.50 -3.92
C ARG A 425 -5.60 23.12 -3.12
N ALA A 426 -6.02 23.96 -2.16
CA ALA A 426 -7.32 23.85 -1.48
C ALA A 426 -8.45 24.55 -2.26
N HIS A 427 -8.13 25.58 -3.04
CA HIS A 427 -9.12 26.34 -3.83
C HIS A 427 -9.23 25.81 -5.26
N GLN A 428 -10.44 25.85 -5.81
CA GLN A 428 -10.73 25.45 -7.19
C GLN A 428 -10.06 26.40 -8.19
N MET A 429 -9.37 25.84 -9.18
CA MET A 429 -8.91 26.55 -10.38
C MET A 429 -9.61 25.94 -11.61
N GLY A 430 -10.25 26.79 -12.42
CA GLY A 430 -10.97 26.36 -13.62
C GLY A 430 -12.36 25.76 -13.35
N MET A 431 -12.92 25.14 -14.38
CA MET A 431 -14.34 24.73 -14.46
C MET A 431 -14.78 23.68 -13.42
N GLY A 432 -13.86 22.93 -12.81
CA GLY A 432 -14.20 21.88 -11.85
C GLY A 432 -13.09 21.55 -10.86
N ARG A 433 -13.45 20.90 -9.75
CA ARG A 433 -12.50 20.36 -8.76
C ARG A 433 -11.93 19.04 -9.29
N LYS A 434 -10.61 18.81 -9.12
CA LYS A 434 -9.93 17.56 -9.51
C LYS A 434 -9.21 16.96 -8.31
N ILE A 435 -9.47 15.67 -8.04
CA ILE A 435 -8.69 14.87 -7.09
C ILE A 435 -7.45 14.38 -7.86
N LEU A 436 -6.24 14.66 -7.34
CA LEU A 436 -4.97 14.35 -8.03
C LEU A 436 -4.34 13.00 -7.62
N ASN A 437 -4.86 12.37 -6.57
CA ASN A 437 -4.43 11.05 -6.15
C ASN A 437 -5.43 10.02 -6.69
N ASP A 438 -5.04 9.25 -7.71
CA ASP A 438 -5.94 8.37 -8.45
C ASP A 438 -6.58 7.29 -7.55
N ARG A 439 -5.84 6.74 -6.58
CA ARG A 439 -6.38 5.76 -5.62
C ARG A 439 -7.45 6.36 -4.72
N PHE A 440 -7.27 7.59 -4.27
CA PHE A 440 -8.28 8.29 -3.50
C PHE A 440 -9.45 8.76 -4.38
N TYR A 441 -9.20 9.14 -5.65
CA TYR A 441 -10.25 9.43 -6.63
C TYR A 441 -11.18 8.23 -6.81
N ASP A 442 -10.63 7.03 -7.04
CA ASP A 442 -11.39 5.79 -7.18
C ASP A 442 -12.20 5.47 -5.91
N GLN A 443 -11.56 5.55 -4.74
CA GLN A 443 -12.23 5.28 -3.47
C GLN A 443 -13.34 6.30 -3.18
N TYR A 444 -13.11 7.58 -3.45
CA TYR A 444 -14.12 8.63 -3.29
C TYR A 444 -15.32 8.38 -4.21
N HIS A 445 -15.10 8.00 -5.47
CA HIS A 445 -16.20 7.70 -6.41
C HIS A 445 -16.96 6.43 -6.02
N ARG A 446 -16.27 5.38 -5.55
CA ARG A 446 -16.93 4.17 -4.98
C ARG A 446 -17.75 4.50 -3.75
N PHE A 447 -17.27 5.40 -2.88
CA PHE A 447 -18.04 5.88 -1.73
C PHE A 447 -19.25 6.70 -2.16
N MET A 448 -19.11 7.66 -3.09
CA MET A 448 -20.26 8.41 -3.63
C MET A 448 -21.30 7.47 -4.28
N GLN A 449 -20.84 6.43 -5.00
CA GLN A 449 -21.70 5.40 -5.57
C GLN A 449 -22.43 4.61 -4.47
N TYR A 450 -21.74 4.18 -3.42
CA TYR A 450 -22.36 3.53 -2.26
C TYR A 450 -23.43 4.43 -1.62
N LEU A 451 -23.11 5.69 -1.33
CA LEU A 451 -24.07 6.66 -0.77
C LEU A 451 -25.29 6.86 -1.68
N SER A 452 -25.14 6.75 -3.00
CA SER A 452 -26.28 6.90 -3.94
C SER A 452 -27.31 5.77 -3.85
N TYR A 453 -26.97 4.61 -3.25
CA TYR A 453 -27.91 3.52 -2.96
C TYR A 453 -28.53 3.61 -1.55
N ARG A 454 -28.07 4.53 -0.69
CA ARG A 454 -28.56 4.66 0.69
C ARG A 454 -29.82 5.53 0.73
N PRO A 455 -30.94 5.07 1.32
CA PRO A 455 -32.17 5.87 1.42
C PRO A 455 -32.01 7.05 2.39
N SER A 456 -31.16 6.89 3.41
CA SER A 456 -30.68 7.92 4.32
C SER A 456 -29.25 7.57 4.74
N LEU A 457 -28.47 8.59 5.10
CA LEU A 457 -27.11 8.42 5.62
C LEU A 457 -27.18 8.04 7.11
N THR A 458 -26.36 7.07 7.54
CA THR A 458 -26.15 6.84 8.99
C THR A 458 -25.05 7.75 9.55
N ASP A 459 -24.90 7.74 10.86
CA ASP A 459 -23.86 8.47 11.58
C ASP A 459 -22.44 8.09 11.10
N GLU A 460 -22.21 6.82 10.74
CA GLU A 460 -20.96 6.36 10.12
C GLU A 460 -20.76 6.92 8.70
N ASP A 461 -21.82 7.00 7.89
CA ASP A 461 -21.77 7.59 6.55
C ASP A 461 -21.42 9.07 6.61
N LEU A 462 -22.01 9.79 7.57
CA LEU A 462 -21.72 11.19 7.85
C LEU A 462 -20.27 11.39 8.35
N MET A 463 -19.78 10.51 9.23
CA MET A 463 -18.40 10.54 9.73
C MET A 463 -17.39 10.25 8.60
N ALA A 464 -17.65 9.25 7.76
CA ALA A 464 -16.83 8.94 6.58
C ALA A 464 -16.86 10.07 5.54
N THR A 465 -18.03 10.72 5.36
CA THR A 465 -18.18 11.90 4.50
C THR A 465 -17.34 13.06 5.01
N ALA A 466 -17.39 13.37 6.30
CA ALA A 466 -16.56 14.39 6.91
C ALA A 466 -15.05 14.10 6.73
N TYR A 467 -14.63 12.85 6.96
CA TYR A 467 -13.25 12.42 6.75
C TYR A 467 -12.76 12.63 5.31
N TYR A 468 -13.50 12.14 4.30
CA TYR A 468 -13.09 12.32 2.91
C TYR A 468 -13.17 13.78 2.44
N LEU A 469 -14.05 14.60 3.01
CA LEU A 469 -14.07 16.05 2.75
C LEU A 469 -12.84 16.75 3.34
N LEU A 470 -12.33 16.34 4.50
CA LEU A 470 -11.06 16.84 5.04
C LEU A 470 -9.87 16.45 4.17
N LEU A 471 -9.83 15.23 3.63
CA LEU A 471 -8.82 14.83 2.64
C LEU A 471 -8.84 15.66 1.35
N LEU A 472 -9.93 16.38 1.08
CA LEU A 472 -10.10 17.29 -0.06
C LEU A 472 -9.92 18.78 0.32
N ASP A 473 -9.46 19.08 1.54
CA ASP A 473 -9.39 20.42 2.14
C ASP A 473 -10.76 21.17 2.18
N ARG A 474 -11.88 20.45 2.07
CA ARG A 474 -13.25 21.00 2.09
C ARG A 474 -13.77 21.14 3.53
N VAL A 475 -12.97 21.76 4.40
CA VAL A 475 -13.15 21.80 5.85
C VAL A 475 -14.54 22.29 6.27
N SER A 476 -15.04 23.40 5.71
CA SER A 476 -16.36 23.94 6.04
C SER A 476 -17.51 22.99 5.69
N GLU A 477 -17.35 22.18 4.64
CA GLU A 477 -18.33 21.16 4.26
C GLU A 477 -18.23 19.94 5.19
N ALA A 478 -17.01 19.53 5.56
CA ALA A 478 -16.76 18.47 6.54
C ALA A 478 -17.39 18.78 7.90
N ILE A 479 -17.19 20.00 8.43
CA ILE A 479 -17.82 20.49 9.67
C ILE A 479 -19.35 20.38 9.59
N ARG A 480 -19.95 20.77 8.46
CA ARG A 480 -21.41 20.72 8.28
C ARG A 480 -21.94 19.27 8.40
N PHE A 481 -21.32 18.32 7.71
CA PHE A 481 -21.74 16.91 7.78
C PHE A 481 -21.44 16.28 9.15
N PHE A 482 -20.29 16.61 9.77
CA PHE A 482 -19.92 16.06 11.07
C PHE A 482 -20.82 16.54 12.23
N ARG A 483 -21.30 17.79 12.17
CA ARG A 483 -22.23 18.33 13.17
C ARG A 483 -23.53 17.54 13.28
N ASP A 484 -23.95 16.93 12.19
CA ASP A 484 -25.23 16.19 12.11
C ASP A 484 -25.06 14.71 12.56
N VAL A 485 -23.85 14.29 12.98
CA VAL A 485 -23.53 12.96 13.53
C VAL A 485 -23.96 12.86 15.00
N ASN A 486 -24.84 11.91 15.32
CA ASN A 486 -25.15 11.52 16.68
C ASN A 486 -24.05 10.57 17.25
N ALA A 487 -23.25 11.11 18.15
CA ALA A 487 -22.09 10.44 18.73
C ALA A 487 -22.41 9.24 19.64
N GLU A 488 -23.68 9.05 20.03
CA GLU A 488 -24.14 7.88 20.81
C GLU A 488 -24.48 6.67 19.92
N ASN A 489 -24.70 6.89 18.61
CA ASN A 489 -24.94 5.81 17.64
C ASN A 489 -23.62 5.19 17.14
N ILE A 490 -22.51 5.92 17.21
CA ILE A 490 -21.19 5.49 16.72
C ILE A 490 -20.60 4.39 17.63
N GLN A 491 -20.44 3.18 17.09
CA GLN A 491 -19.90 2.01 17.81
C GLN A 491 -18.52 2.26 18.47
N THR A 492 -17.67 3.11 17.86
CA THR A 492 -16.30 3.37 18.34
C THR A 492 -16.07 4.86 18.62
N ARG A 493 -16.37 5.27 19.86
CA ARG A 493 -16.39 6.69 20.26
C ARG A 493 -15.05 7.43 20.07
N MET A 494 -13.92 6.72 20.14
CA MET A 494 -12.58 7.33 20.04
C MET A 494 -12.32 7.99 18.67
N GLN A 495 -12.81 7.39 17.58
CA GLN A 495 -12.68 7.91 16.23
C GLN A 495 -13.48 9.21 16.06
N TYR A 496 -14.70 9.23 16.59
CA TYR A 496 -15.53 10.44 16.67
C TYR A 496 -14.84 11.54 17.50
N ASP A 497 -14.39 11.21 18.72
CA ASP A 497 -13.73 12.16 19.62
C ASP A 497 -12.44 12.73 18.98
N TYR A 498 -11.65 11.92 18.28
CA TYR A 498 -10.47 12.41 17.54
C TYR A 498 -10.85 13.36 16.39
N LEU A 499 -11.90 13.03 15.62
CA LEU A 499 -12.37 13.88 14.52
C LEU A 499 -12.95 15.20 15.03
N GLN A 500 -13.71 15.19 16.14
CA GLN A 500 -14.16 16.41 16.82
C GLN A 500 -12.96 17.26 17.27
N ALA A 501 -11.99 16.68 17.97
CA ALA A 501 -10.82 17.42 18.45
C ALA A 501 -9.96 18.01 17.32
N TYR A 502 -9.91 17.33 16.16
CA TYR A 502 -9.28 17.86 14.95
C TYR A 502 -10.06 19.04 14.35
N LEU A 503 -11.39 18.94 14.28
CA LEU A 503 -12.27 20.01 13.78
C LEU A 503 -12.36 21.21 14.74
N ASP A 504 -12.12 21.01 16.03
CA ASP A 504 -12.07 22.07 17.04
C ASP A 504 -10.95 23.08 16.77
N PHE A 505 -9.81 22.65 16.19
CA PHE A 505 -8.77 23.59 15.74
C PHE A 505 -9.25 24.48 14.58
N TYR A 506 -10.02 23.93 13.64
CA TYR A 506 -10.61 24.68 12.52
C TYR A 506 -11.81 25.57 12.93
N THR A 507 -12.33 25.40 14.15
CA THR A 507 -13.38 26.24 14.72
C THR A 507 -12.89 27.09 15.90
N GLU A 508 -11.58 27.23 16.06
CA GLU A 508 -10.90 28.07 17.05
C GLU A 508 -11.22 27.71 18.53
N LYS A 509 -11.40 26.42 18.81
CA LYS A 509 -11.74 25.86 20.14
C LYS A 509 -10.65 24.94 20.73
N PRO A 510 -9.38 25.36 20.83
CA PRO A 510 -8.29 24.48 21.29
C PRO A 510 -8.50 23.94 22.72
N GLY A 511 -9.28 24.63 23.56
CA GLY A 511 -9.67 24.13 24.89
C GLY A 511 -10.62 22.92 24.84
N GLN A 512 -11.50 22.82 23.85
CA GLN A 512 -12.38 21.65 23.65
C GLN A 512 -11.58 20.47 23.11
N ALA A 513 -10.71 20.71 22.12
CA ALA A 513 -9.75 19.73 21.61
C ALA A 513 -8.88 19.12 22.73
N ARG A 514 -8.34 19.96 23.62
CA ARG A 514 -7.56 19.53 24.80
C ARG A 514 -8.41 18.69 25.76
N ALA A 515 -9.64 19.11 26.07
CA ALA A 515 -10.52 18.37 26.99
C ALA A 515 -10.90 16.98 26.46
N ILE A 516 -11.01 16.82 25.15
CA ILE A 516 -11.18 15.52 24.50
C ILE A 516 -9.88 14.71 24.57
N ALA A 517 -8.75 15.29 24.18
CA ALA A 517 -7.45 14.62 24.18
C ALA A 517 -7.03 14.11 25.56
N ALA A 518 -7.36 14.85 26.63
CA ALA A 518 -7.09 14.48 28.02
C ALA A 518 -7.60 13.06 28.38
N LYS A 519 -8.71 12.61 27.78
CA LYS A 519 -9.28 11.26 28.01
C LYS A 519 -8.40 10.12 27.49
N TYR A 520 -7.50 10.40 26.54
CA TYR A 520 -6.79 9.39 25.75
C TYR A 520 -5.26 9.50 25.81
N LEU A 521 -4.71 10.39 26.65
CA LEU A 521 -3.26 10.62 26.75
C LEU A 521 -2.44 9.38 27.13
N ASP A 522 -3.05 8.38 27.77
CA ASP A 522 -2.39 7.13 28.17
C ASP A 522 -3.01 5.88 27.52
N HIS A 523 -3.69 6.06 26.38
CA HIS A 523 -4.31 4.96 25.64
C HIS A 523 -3.29 3.83 25.31
N PRO A 524 -3.66 2.54 25.45
CA PRO A 524 -2.70 1.43 25.28
C PRO A 524 -2.16 1.31 23.86
N VAL A 525 -2.98 1.59 22.84
CA VAL A 525 -2.57 1.54 21.42
C VAL A 525 -1.70 2.76 21.09
N PRO A 526 -0.41 2.59 20.73
CA PRO A 526 0.52 3.71 20.56
C PRO A 526 0.08 4.74 19.51
N ARG A 527 -0.49 4.29 18.37
CA ARG A 527 -0.99 5.18 17.30
C ARG A 527 -1.98 6.20 17.87
N TRP A 528 -3.05 5.74 18.53
CA TRP A 528 -4.09 6.62 19.09
C TRP A 528 -3.54 7.51 20.21
N ARG A 529 -2.74 6.96 21.11
CA ARG A 529 -2.10 7.73 22.19
C ARG A 529 -1.26 8.89 21.64
N ASN A 530 -0.46 8.64 20.61
CA ASN A 530 0.40 9.64 19.99
C ASN A 530 -0.42 10.72 19.26
N LEU A 531 -1.54 10.35 18.62
CA LEU A 531 -2.46 11.29 17.98
C LEU A 531 -3.11 12.24 19.00
N PHE A 532 -3.64 11.74 20.11
CA PHE A 532 -4.24 12.60 21.14
C PHE A 532 -3.21 13.41 21.93
N ARG A 533 -2.01 12.87 22.19
CA ARG A 533 -0.91 13.67 22.74
C ARG A 533 -0.54 14.82 21.81
N TYR A 534 -0.53 14.60 20.49
CA TYR A 534 -0.26 15.67 19.53
C TYR A 534 -1.34 16.75 19.50
N VAL A 535 -2.62 16.40 19.68
CA VAL A 535 -3.70 17.37 19.90
C VAL A 535 -3.41 18.21 21.15
N ALA A 536 -3.05 17.59 22.28
CA ALA A 536 -2.72 18.33 23.50
C ALA A 536 -1.47 19.22 23.33
N ASP A 537 -0.43 18.73 22.65
CA ASP A 537 0.79 19.48 22.32
C ASP A 537 0.49 20.70 21.44
N GLN A 538 -0.42 20.58 20.45
CA GLN A 538 -0.87 21.70 19.61
C GLN A 538 -1.69 22.74 20.40
N SER A 539 -2.59 22.31 21.30
CA SER A 539 -3.28 23.22 22.21
C SER A 539 -2.30 23.97 23.12
N ASP A 540 -1.23 23.30 23.56
CA ASP A 540 -0.14 23.89 24.34
C ASP A 540 0.71 24.88 23.55
N GLU A 541 1.02 24.60 22.28
CA GLU A 541 1.73 25.50 21.36
C GLU A 541 0.95 26.80 21.11
N LEU A 542 -0.38 26.73 20.97
CA LEU A 542 -1.26 27.90 20.83
C LEU A 542 -1.30 28.80 22.09
N GLU A 543 -0.92 28.27 23.25
CA GLU A 543 -0.72 29.04 24.49
C GLU A 543 0.72 29.58 24.65
N GLY A 544 1.56 29.45 23.61
CA GLY A 544 2.94 29.94 23.59
C GLY A 544 3.97 29.00 24.23
N LYS A 545 3.61 27.73 24.50
CA LYS A 545 4.58 26.72 24.96
C LYS A 545 5.40 26.19 23.77
N MET A 546 6.62 25.70 24.06
CA MET A 546 7.49 25.15 23.01
C MET A 546 6.94 23.82 22.45
N PRO A 547 6.99 23.61 21.12
CA PRO A 547 6.50 22.38 20.50
C PRO A 547 7.16 21.11 21.05
N GLN A 548 6.35 20.09 21.28
CA GLN A 548 6.80 18.78 21.72
C GLN A 548 6.70 17.73 20.59
N VAL A 549 7.25 16.55 20.88
CA VAL A 549 7.28 15.41 19.96
C VAL A 549 6.72 14.21 20.71
N ALA A 550 5.41 13.99 20.58
CA ALA A 550 4.72 12.82 21.08
C ALA A 550 5.19 11.54 20.38
N ASP A 551 5.41 11.61 19.07
CA ASP A 551 5.85 10.49 18.24
C ASP A 551 7.25 10.74 17.66
N LYS A 552 8.22 9.93 18.07
CA LYS A 552 9.63 10.04 17.66
C LYS A 552 9.89 9.58 16.22
N GLU A 553 8.89 9.04 15.53
CA GLU A 553 8.96 8.70 14.11
C GLU A 553 8.18 9.69 13.22
N ASP A 554 7.31 10.53 13.80
CA ASP A 554 6.53 11.52 13.06
C ASP A 554 7.41 12.68 12.55
N ARG A 555 7.50 12.76 11.23
CA ARG A 555 8.33 13.71 10.49
C ARG A 555 7.90 15.16 10.72
N ASP A 556 6.61 15.41 10.91
CA ASP A 556 6.07 16.77 10.99
C ASP A 556 6.34 17.34 12.38
N GLN A 557 6.05 16.58 13.44
CA GLN A 557 6.37 16.96 14.83
C GLN A 557 7.85 17.30 15.03
N ILE A 558 8.74 16.44 14.50
CA ILE A 558 10.20 16.65 14.57
C ILE A 558 10.59 17.95 13.83
N GLN A 559 9.97 18.24 12.68
CA GLN A 559 10.27 19.46 11.93
C GLN A 559 9.72 20.73 12.57
N THR A 560 8.52 20.71 13.15
CA THR A 560 7.98 21.85 13.90
C THR A 560 8.88 22.20 15.08
N LYS A 561 9.33 21.19 15.85
CA LYS A 561 10.28 21.40 16.97
C LYS A 561 11.64 21.91 16.53
N LEU A 562 12.15 21.46 15.38
CA LEU A 562 13.38 22.01 14.80
C LEU A 562 13.17 23.45 14.34
N ALA A 563 12.11 23.74 13.58
CA ALA A 563 11.77 25.08 13.07
C ALA A 563 11.62 26.10 14.21
N ALA A 564 10.94 25.75 15.31
CA ALA A 564 10.79 26.60 16.49
C ALA A 564 12.13 26.99 17.16
N THR A 565 13.20 26.22 16.93
CA THR A 565 14.56 26.48 17.43
C THR A 565 15.55 26.90 16.34
N GLU A 566 15.08 27.15 15.11
CA GLU A 566 15.89 27.67 14.02
C GLU A 566 16.10 29.18 14.19
N THR A 567 17.27 29.70 13.85
CA THR A 567 17.48 31.14 13.79
C THR A 567 16.90 31.67 12.49
N SER A 568 16.00 32.66 12.55
CA SER A 568 15.44 33.27 11.36
C SER A 568 15.30 34.79 11.54
N PHE A 569 15.35 35.53 10.43
CA PHE A 569 14.97 36.93 10.42
C PHE A 569 14.53 37.37 9.02
N ASP A 570 13.70 38.40 8.99
CA ASP A 570 13.46 39.29 7.84
C ASP A 570 13.64 40.74 8.29
N PHE A 571 13.84 41.65 7.36
CA PHE A 571 13.90 43.08 7.68
C PHE A 571 13.35 43.94 6.56
N THR A 572 12.95 45.16 6.90
CA THR A 572 12.60 46.22 5.94
C THR A 572 13.46 47.46 6.20
N VAL A 573 13.71 48.26 5.15
CA VAL A 573 14.37 49.56 5.27
C VAL A 573 13.51 50.66 4.64
N GLU A 574 12.87 51.46 5.49
CA GLU A 574 11.89 52.46 5.09
C GLU A 574 12.02 53.71 5.97
N SER A 575 11.77 54.90 5.41
CA SER A 575 11.74 56.16 6.18
C SER A 575 12.97 56.40 7.08
N ARG A 576 14.16 56.05 6.58
CA ARG A 576 15.47 56.07 7.27
C ARG A 576 15.63 55.09 8.44
N ARG A 577 14.70 54.15 8.62
CA ARG A 577 14.75 53.12 9.67
C ARG A 577 14.95 51.73 9.09
N VAL A 578 15.59 50.86 9.87
CA VAL A 578 15.64 49.42 9.66
C VAL A 578 14.74 48.77 10.70
N THR A 579 13.78 47.95 10.26
CA THR A 579 12.95 47.12 11.14
C THR A 579 13.31 45.67 10.88
N ILE A 580 13.83 44.97 11.89
CA ILE A 580 14.15 43.54 11.81
C ILE A 580 13.08 42.76 12.56
N ASN A 581 12.45 41.79 11.92
CA ASN A 581 11.63 40.77 12.56
C ASN A 581 12.47 39.49 12.68
N TYR A 582 12.64 38.93 13.88
CA TYR A 582 13.61 37.87 14.13
C TYR A 582 13.13 36.83 15.15
N GLN A 583 13.79 35.67 15.12
CA GLN A 583 13.56 34.55 16.01
C GLN A 583 14.90 33.90 16.39
N ASN A 584 15.07 33.58 17.68
CA ASN A 584 16.25 32.90 18.23
C ASN A 584 17.60 33.62 17.97
N LEU A 585 17.61 34.94 17.80
CA LEU A 585 18.81 35.74 17.51
C LEU A 585 19.06 36.81 18.57
N ASN A 586 20.29 36.87 19.08
CA ASN A 586 20.72 37.83 20.11
C ASN A 586 21.50 39.03 19.54
N SER A 587 21.96 38.95 18.29
CA SER A 587 22.65 40.03 17.60
C SER A 587 22.74 39.77 16.09
N CYS A 588 22.84 40.83 15.30
CA CYS A 588 23.13 40.76 13.87
C CYS A 588 24.28 41.69 13.47
N GLN A 589 24.94 41.39 12.36
CA GLN A 589 25.88 42.29 11.70
C GLN A 589 25.15 43.01 10.56
N VAL A 590 25.19 44.34 10.55
CA VAL A 590 24.61 45.19 9.51
C VAL A 590 25.76 45.79 8.69
N ASN A 591 25.69 45.64 7.37
CA ASN A 591 26.68 46.11 6.41
C ASN A 591 26.03 47.09 5.45
N TYR A 592 26.64 48.27 5.30
CA TYR A 592 26.12 49.37 4.48
C TYR A 592 26.99 49.56 3.24
N TYR A 593 26.34 49.55 2.10
CA TYR A 593 26.95 49.72 0.78
C TYR A 593 26.27 50.90 0.07
N PRO A 594 26.86 52.12 0.14
CA PRO A 594 26.50 53.21 -0.74
C PRO A 594 26.56 52.77 -2.20
N MET A 595 25.53 53.08 -2.97
CA MET A 595 25.39 52.65 -4.35
C MET A 595 25.49 53.82 -5.31
N ASP A 596 26.33 53.66 -6.33
CA ASP A 596 26.24 54.45 -7.55
C ASP A 596 25.02 53.95 -8.36
N ILE A 597 23.89 54.66 -8.19
CA ILE A 597 22.66 54.33 -8.90
C ILE A 597 22.79 54.54 -10.40
N GLU A 598 23.58 55.51 -10.87
CA GLU A 598 23.71 55.74 -12.31
C GLU A 598 24.40 54.57 -13.00
N LEU A 599 25.50 54.07 -12.43
CA LEU A 599 26.20 52.92 -12.97
C LEU A 599 25.33 51.65 -12.93
N LEU A 600 24.57 51.45 -11.85
CA LEU A 600 23.66 50.30 -11.72
C LEU A 600 22.49 50.38 -12.70
N PHE A 601 21.84 51.54 -12.79
CA PHE A 601 20.73 51.78 -13.70
C PHE A 601 21.16 51.65 -15.16
N SER A 602 22.31 52.23 -15.53
CA SER A 602 22.83 52.16 -16.91
C SER A 602 23.17 50.73 -17.35
N ARG A 603 23.48 49.83 -16.39
CA ARG A 603 23.71 48.40 -16.65
C ARG A 603 22.44 47.56 -16.62
N ASN A 604 21.46 47.94 -15.80
CA ASN A 604 20.29 47.12 -15.48
C ASN A 604 19.02 48.00 -15.25
N PRO A 605 18.48 48.67 -16.29
CA PRO A 605 17.46 49.72 -16.09
C PRO A 605 16.10 49.22 -15.56
N PHE A 606 15.79 47.94 -15.77
CA PHE A 606 14.51 47.32 -15.43
C PHE A 606 14.62 46.29 -14.27
N VAL A 607 15.76 46.20 -13.58
CA VAL A 607 15.94 45.18 -12.54
C VAL A 607 15.27 45.60 -11.23
N ARG A 608 14.08 45.04 -10.99
CA ARG A 608 13.52 44.98 -9.63
C ARG A 608 14.20 43.84 -8.85
N GLN A 609 14.79 44.20 -7.71
CA GLN A 609 15.04 43.29 -6.58
C GLN A 609 16.01 42.09 -6.77
N GLN A 610 17.02 42.16 -7.65
CA GLN A 610 18.13 41.18 -7.63
C GLN A 610 19.39 41.74 -6.93
N THR A 611 19.45 41.58 -5.62
CA THR A 611 20.57 42.03 -4.75
C THR A 611 21.76 41.05 -4.66
N GLU A 612 21.71 39.88 -5.31
CA GLU A 612 22.75 38.84 -5.15
C GLU A 612 24.14 39.22 -5.72
N HIS A 613 24.18 40.11 -6.73
CA HIS A 613 25.41 40.46 -7.46
C HIS A 613 26.42 41.32 -6.66
N PHE A 614 26.05 41.85 -5.49
CA PHE A 614 26.93 42.71 -4.67
C PHE A 614 27.94 41.94 -3.79
N ALA A 615 27.99 40.60 -3.89
CA ALA A 615 28.82 39.75 -3.02
C ALA A 615 30.34 40.00 -3.07
N PHE A 616 30.83 40.75 -4.06
CA PHE A 616 32.26 40.99 -4.30
C PHE A 616 32.78 42.36 -3.82
N ILE A 617 31.92 43.21 -3.24
CA ILE A 617 32.30 44.56 -2.79
C ILE A 617 32.51 44.57 -1.27
N ARG A 618 33.45 45.38 -0.77
CA ARG A 618 33.67 45.62 0.66
C ARG A 618 32.65 46.66 1.17
N PRO A 619 31.95 46.44 2.31
CA PRO A 619 31.05 47.44 2.86
C PRO A 619 31.80 48.69 3.34
N ASN A 620 31.19 49.86 3.16
CA ASN A 620 31.74 51.15 3.60
C ASN A 620 31.59 51.34 5.10
N LYS A 621 30.57 50.74 5.71
CA LYS A 621 30.41 50.65 7.16
C LYS A 621 29.87 49.27 7.54
N THR A 622 30.34 48.75 8.67
CA THR A 622 29.86 47.51 9.30
C THR A 622 29.60 47.82 10.75
N GLU A 623 28.42 47.45 11.25
CA GLU A 623 28.02 47.61 12.64
C GLU A 623 27.50 46.28 13.19
N LYS A 624 27.66 46.06 14.50
CA LYS A 624 26.99 44.98 15.22
C LYS A 624 25.80 45.62 15.96
N VAL A 625 24.62 45.07 15.75
CA VAL A 625 23.39 45.45 16.46
C VAL A 625 23.04 44.28 17.38
N ASP A 626 22.95 44.55 18.68
CA ASP A 626 22.44 43.58 19.65
C ASP A 626 20.91 43.60 19.63
N LEU A 627 20.29 42.41 19.67
CA LEU A 627 18.85 42.23 19.53
C LEU A 627 18.25 41.86 20.91
N PRO A 628 17.19 42.53 21.38
CA PRO A 628 16.56 42.23 22.66
C PRO A 628 16.12 40.77 22.81
N GLY A 629 16.50 40.13 23.92
CA GLY A 629 16.06 38.77 24.22
C GLY A 629 14.57 38.74 24.59
N GLY A 630 13.79 37.92 23.88
CA GLY A 630 12.35 37.73 24.13
C GLY A 630 11.42 38.60 23.29
N GLU A 631 11.95 39.51 22.46
CA GLU A 631 11.17 40.24 21.45
C GLU A 631 11.26 39.55 20.07
N THR A 632 10.29 39.84 19.21
CA THR A 632 10.22 39.31 17.84
C THR A 632 10.48 40.36 16.76
N SER A 633 10.58 41.64 17.15
CA SER A 633 10.87 42.77 16.28
C SER A 633 11.82 43.75 16.97
N PHE A 634 12.65 44.46 16.20
CA PHE A 634 13.54 45.51 16.70
C PHE A 634 13.78 46.55 15.61
N MET A 635 13.83 47.82 16.00
CA MET A 635 13.90 48.96 15.08
C MET A 635 15.07 49.89 15.45
N PHE A 636 15.84 50.33 14.45
CA PHE A 636 16.89 51.32 14.61
C PHE A 636 16.98 52.26 13.41
N GLU A 637 17.54 53.45 13.62
CA GLU A 637 17.75 54.48 12.59
C GLU A 637 19.02 54.18 11.75
N LEU A 638 19.00 54.55 10.47
CA LEU A 638 20.19 54.51 9.62
C LEU A 638 21.26 55.51 10.11
N PRO A 639 22.56 55.17 10.01
CA PRO A 639 23.65 56.08 10.36
C PRO A 639 23.56 57.42 9.63
N GLU A 640 23.87 58.51 10.34
CA GLU A 640 23.70 59.88 9.83
C GLU A 640 24.44 60.12 8.51
N THR A 641 25.62 59.51 8.35
CA THR A 641 26.46 59.53 7.15
C THR A 641 25.79 59.00 5.88
N PHE A 642 24.66 58.29 5.99
CA PHE A 642 23.98 57.69 4.85
C PHE A 642 22.49 58.07 4.73
N ARG A 643 21.97 58.99 5.56
CA ARG A 643 20.54 59.37 5.58
C ARG A 643 19.99 59.92 4.25
N ASN A 644 20.87 60.44 3.40
CA ASN A 644 20.57 60.98 2.07
C ASN A 644 21.33 60.20 0.96
N SER A 645 21.90 59.04 1.28
CA SER A 645 22.64 58.21 0.32
C SER A 645 21.83 56.99 -0.06
N ASN A 646 21.87 56.63 -1.34
CA ASN A 646 21.28 55.37 -1.79
C ASN A 646 22.13 54.20 -1.31
N LEU A 647 21.48 53.21 -0.72
CA LEU A 647 22.13 52.15 0.06
C LEU A 647 21.63 50.78 -0.37
N MET A 648 22.52 49.80 -0.42
CA MET A 648 22.15 48.44 -0.08
C MET A 648 22.51 48.21 1.40
N VAL A 649 21.52 47.80 2.18
CA VAL A 649 21.69 47.31 3.55
C VAL A 649 21.70 45.79 3.48
N GLU A 650 22.75 45.17 4.01
CA GLU A 650 22.87 43.72 4.16
C GLU A 650 22.91 43.38 5.64
N ILE A 651 22.10 42.41 6.08
CA ILE A 651 22.13 41.88 7.44
C ILE A 651 22.61 40.44 7.40
N LYS A 652 23.53 40.11 8.31
CA LYS A 652 24.07 38.76 8.54
C LYS A 652 23.81 38.34 9.99
N ALA A 653 23.09 37.24 10.19
CA ALA A 653 22.81 36.67 11.52
C ALA A 653 22.48 35.18 11.39
N GLY A 654 22.89 34.35 12.35
CA GLY A 654 22.57 32.90 12.34
C GLY A 654 23.06 32.11 11.12
N GLY A 655 24.05 32.61 10.38
CA GLY A 655 24.47 32.03 9.09
C GLY A 655 23.57 32.43 7.89
N ILE A 656 22.48 33.14 8.14
CA ILE A 656 21.60 33.73 7.12
C ILE A 656 22.15 35.11 6.73
N LYS A 657 22.07 35.41 5.43
CA LYS A 657 22.34 36.74 4.85
C LYS A 657 21.10 37.18 4.07
N LYS A 658 20.62 38.40 4.30
CA LYS A 658 19.57 39.06 3.49
C LYS A 658 20.01 40.49 3.15
N SER A 659 19.60 41.00 1.99
CA SER A 659 19.96 42.33 1.51
C SER A 659 18.76 43.06 0.92
N GLN A 660 18.57 44.32 1.31
CA GLN A 660 17.57 45.22 0.72
C GLN A 660 18.21 46.51 0.21
N ILE A 661 17.57 47.12 -0.79
CA ILE A 661 17.94 48.42 -1.34
C ILE A 661 17.04 49.48 -0.73
N TYR A 662 17.65 50.54 -0.21
CA TYR A 662 17.00 51.75 0.28
C TYR A 662 17.36 52.94 -0.62
N TYR A 663 16.34 53.49 -1.29
CA TYR A 663 16.45 54.67 -2.14
C TYR A 663 16.23 55.95 -1.31
N ALA A 664 17.29 56.47 -0.70
CA ALA A 664 17.22 57.73 0.02
C ALA A 664 16.99 58.88 -0.97
N ASN A 665 15.80 59.47 -0.94
CA ASN A 665 15.44 60.63 -1.75
C ASN A 665 14.39 61.48 -1.05
N SER A 666 14.37 62.77 -1.37
CA SER A 666 13.35 63.74 -0.96
C SER A 666 12.57 64.23 -2.18
N LEU A 667 12.28 63.35 -3.14
CA LEU A 667 11.74 63.70 -4.46
C LEU A 667 10.26 63.31 -4.58
N ALA A 668 9.38 64.32 -4.69
CA ALA A 668 8.02 64.12 -5.18
C ALA A 668 8.03 63.99 -6.71
N ILE A 669 7.82 62.77 -7.20
CA ILE A 669 7.77 62.44 -8.63
C ILE A 669 6.33 62.24 -9.09
N GLN A 670 5.93 62.96 -10.14
CA GLN A 670 4.69 62.73 -10.86
C GLN A 670 5.02 62.37 -12.32
N VAL A 671 4.70 61.14 -12.73
CA VAL A 671 4.74 60.73 -14.14
C VAL A 671 3.37 61.01 -14.76
N ILE A 672 3.36 61.70 -15.88
CA ILE A 672 2.18 62.06 -16.65
C ILE A 672 2.17 61.18 -17.91
N GLU A 673 1.82 59.90 -17.72
CA GLU A 673 2.08 58.81 -18.68
C GLU A 673 1.53 59.11 -20.08
N ASN A 674 0.27 59.51 -20.19
CA ASN A 674 -0.41 59.83 -21.45
C ASN A 674 0.19 61.01 -22.24
N TYR A 675 1.10 61.79 -21.64
CA TYR A 675 1.72 62.96 -22.27
C TYR A 675 3.25 62.89 -22.28
N GLY A 676 3.87 61.76 -21.92
CA GLY A 676 5.32 61.59 -21.98
C GLY A 676 6.12 62.53 -21.08
N HIS A 677 5.49 63.10 -20.05
CA HIS A 677 6.09 64.10 -19.19
C HIS A 677 6.33 63.60 -17.76
N LEU A 678 7.48 64.00 -17.22
CA LEU A 678 7.85 63.83 -15.83
C LEU A 678 7.81 65.20 -15.14
N LYS A 679 7.29 65.26 -13.91
CA LYS A 679 7.45 66.42 -13.01
C LYS A 679 8.14 65.99 -11.72
N VAL A 680 9.15 66.76 -11.32
CA VAL A 680 9.96 66.59 -10.12
C VAL A 680 9.80 67.81 -9.22
N ALA A 681 9.50 67.57 -7.95
CA ALA A 681 9.44 68.58 -6.90
C ALA A 681 10.09 68.06 -5.61
N HIS A 682 10.41 68.94 -4.68
CA HIS A 682 10.83 68.55 -3.35
C HIS A 682 9.63 67.93 -2.61
N GLN A 683 9.86 66.82 -1.90
CA GLN A 683 8.81 66.06 -1.22
C GLN A 683 8.07 66.92 -0.18
N ASP A 684 8.78 67.55 0.74
CA ASP A 684 8.15 68.32 1.84
C ASP A 684 7.70 69.74 1.44
N THR A 685 8.50 70.48 0.66
CA THR A 685 8.19 71.88 0.33
C THR A 685 7.35 72.05 -0.94
N HIS A 686 7.13 70.97 -1.71
CA HIS A 686 6.44 70.92 -3.00
C HIS A 686 6.96 71.89 -4.08
N LYS A 687 8.11 72.55 -3.85
CA LYS A 687 8.75 73.43 -4.83
C LYS A 687 9.29 72.59 -6.00
N PRO A 688 9.07 72.99 -7.27
CA PRO A 688 9.66 72.31 -8.41
C PRO A 688 11.19 72.28 -8.33
N LEU A 689 11.79 71.16 -8.73
CA LEU A 689 13.24 70.99 -8.73
C LEU A 689 13.77 71.05 -10.16
N ALA A 690 14.46 72.14 -10.48
CA ALA A 690 15.15 72.35 -11.75
C ALA A 690 16.52 71.67 -11.75
N LYS A 691 17.08 71.41 -12.94
CA LYS A 691 18.40 70.78 -13.14
C LYS A 691 18.54 69.38 -12.50
N VAL A 692 17.44 68.68 -12.24
CA VAL A 692 17.47 67.27 -11.83
C VAL A 692 17.74 66.43 -13.08
N TYR A 693 18.77 65.59 -13.03
CA TYR A 693 19.12 64.71 -14.15
C TYR A 693 18.09 63.59 -14.29
N VAL A 694 17.70 63.31 -15.52
CA VAL A 694 16.75 62.24 -15.86
C VAL A 694 17.36 61.40 -16.98
N LYS A 695 17.55 60.11 -16.71
CA LYS A 695 18.10 59.14 -17.67
C LYS A 695 17.04 58.09 -18.00
N VAL A 696 16.77 57.88 -19.28
CA VAL A 696 15.66 57.07 -19.78
C VAL A 696 16.19 55.91 -20.62
N TYR A 697 15.75 54.71 -20.28
CA TYR A 697 15.91 53.51 -21.11
C TYR A 697 14.55 53.02 -21.58
N ALA A 698 14.50 52.51 -22.80
CA ALA A 698 13.35 51.83 -23.36
C ALA A 698 13.62 50.34 -23.41
N ARG A 699 12.62 49.54 -23.04
CA ARG A 699 12.50 48.15 -23.47
C ARG A 699 11.68 48.16 -24.75
N MET A 700 12.23 47.61 -25.82
CA MET A 700 11.56 47.46 -27.10
C MET A 700 10.68 46.20 -27.11
N ASN A 701 9.68 46.15 -27.99
CA ASN A 701 8.75 45.03 -28.16
C ASN A 701 9.42 43.67 -28.51
N ARG A 702 10.72 43.69 -28.86
CA ARG A 702 11.56 42.50 -29.09
C ARG A 702 12.34 42.03 -27.85
N GLY A 703 12.19 42.72 -26.72
CA GLY A 703 12.89 42.45 -25.46
C GLY A 703 14.19 43.24 -25.27
N ASP A 704 14.75 43.83 -26.34
CA ASP A 704 15.97 44.64 -26.29
C ASP A 704 15.81 45.84 -25.35
N VAL A 705 16.82 46.08 -24.50
CA VAL A 705 16.86 47.23 -23.59
C VAL A 705 17.94 48.20 -24.07
N LEU A 706 17.52 49.40 -24.47
CA LEU A 706 18.36 50.41 -25.08
C LEU A 706 18.25 51.74 -24.33
N PHE A 707 19.35 52.50 -24.31
CA PHE A 707 19.31 53.89 -23.90
C PHE A 707 18.42 54.66 -24.89
N TYR A 708 17.50 55.46 -24.37
CA TYR A 708 16.50 56.16 -25.17
C TYR A 708 16.76 57.67 -25.18
N LYS A 709 16.88 58.27 -24.01
CA LYS A 709 17.04 59.73 -23.86
C LYS A 709 17.58 60.07 -22.48
N ASP A 710 18.26 61.19 -22.36
CA ASP A 710 18.50 61.83 -21.07
C ASP A 710 18.39 63.35 -21.14
N GLY A 711 18.61 64.01 -20.00
CA GLY A 711 18.66 65.45 -19.89
C GLY A 711 18.29 65.91 -18.49
N TYR A 712 17.86 67.16 -18.38
CA TYR A 712 17.62 67.81 -17.09
C TYR A 712 16.23 68.42 -17.02
N THR A 713 15.65 68.47 -15.81
CA THR A 713 14.40 69.18 -15.58
C THR A 713 14.55 70.68 -15.79
N ASP A 714 13.52 71.30 -16.39
CA ASP A 714 13.44 72.75 -16.57
C ASP A 714 13.16 73.50 -15.24
N LEU A 715 13.06 74.84 -15.30
CA LEU A 715 12.72 75.68 -14.14
C LEU A 715 11.35 75.37 -13.49
N ARG A 716 10.48 74.61 -14.17
CA ARG A 716 9.17 74.16 -13.69
C ARG A 716 9.23 72.72 -13.14
N GLY A 717 10.43 72.16 -13.01
CA GLY A 717 10.69 70.79 -12.60
C GLY A 717 10.23 69.75 -13.62
N ARG A 718 10.04 70.12 -14.90
CA ARG A 718 9.51 69.22 -15.94
C ARG A 718 10.58 68.67 -16.86
N PHE A 719 10.40 67.43 -17.28
CA PHE A 719 11.18 66.77 -18.31
C PHE A 719 10.25 66.03 -19.29
N ASP A 720 10.67 65.91 -20.54
CA ASP A 720 10.00 65.13 -21.59
C ASP A 720 10.83 63.87 -21.83
N TYR A 721 10.33 62.73 -21.37
CA TYR A 721 11.04 61.45 -21.44
C TYR A 721 10.75 60.66 -22.72
N VAL A 722 9.89 61.17 -23.62
CA VAL A 722 9.36 60.42 -24.77
C VAL A 722 9.77 61.00 -26.11
N SER A 723 9.76 62.33 -26.28
CA SER A 723 9.93 62.94 -27.61
C SER A 723 11.35 62.79 -28.12
N LEU A 724 11.47 62.06 -29.23
CA LEU A 724 12.65 61.97 -30.11
C LEU A 724 12.18 62.19 -31.55
N ASN A 725 13.06 62.71 -32.41
CA ASN A 725 12.77 62.84 -33.85
C ASN A 725 13.03 61.50 -34.59
N THR A 726 12.53 60.39 -34.03
CA THR A 726 12.70 59.03 -34.55
C THR A 726 11.38 58.25 -34.42
N ASN A 727 11.28 57.13 -35.13
CA ASN A 727 10.16 56.19 -35.03
C ASN A 727 10.35 55.12 -33.92
N GLU A 728 11.30 55.33 -33.01
CA GLU A 728 11.62 54.34 -31.96
C GLU A 728 10.45 54.12 -30.99
N LEU A 729 9.68 55.18 -30.70
CA LEU A 729 8.52 55.14 -29.79
C LEU A 729 7.48 54.08 -30.19
N ASP A 730 7.30 53.83 -31.48
CA ASP A 730 6.36 52.83 -32.01
C ASP A 730 6.73 51.39 -31.58
N ASN A 731 7.99 51.19 -31.20
CA ASN A 731 8.57 49.91 -30.83
C ASN A 731 8.82 49.77 -29.33
N VAL A 732 8.45 50.75 -28.49
CA VAL A 732 8.67 50.70 -27.03
C VAL A 732 7.53 49.94 -26.34
N GLU A 733 7.89 48.89 -25.59
CA GLU A 733 7.01 48.18 -24.65
C GLU A 733 6.88 48.97 -23.35
N LYS A 734 8.00 49.49 -22.83
CA LYS A 734 8.09 50.12 -21.51
C LYS A 734 9.28 51.05 -21.38
N PHE A 735 9.13 52.11 -20.59
CA PHE A 735 10.23 52.98 -20.18
C PHE A 735 10.65 52.70 -18.74
N ALA A 736 11.95 52.85 -18.47
CA ALA A 736 12.51 53.03 -17.15
C ALA A 736 13.23 54.38 -17.09
N MET A 737 13.01 55.14 -16.03
CA MET A 737 13.58 56.47 -15.79
C MET A 737 14.31 56.47 -14.46
N MET A 738 15.59 56.84 -14.45
CA MET A 738 16.31 57.25 -13.26
C MET A 738 16.20 58.77 -13.13
N ILE A 739 15.75 59.25 -11.97
CA ILE A 739 15.74 60.65 -11.59
C ILE A 739 16.81 60.84 -10.52
N LEU A 740 17.80 61.69 -10.77
CA LEU A 740 18.97 61.91 -9.93
C LEU A 740 19.17 63.40 -9.63
N SER A 741 19.22 63.73 -8.34
CA SER A 741 19.57 65.05 -7.82
C SER A 741 20.76 64.92 -6.87
N GLU A 742 21.76 65.79 -7.03
CA GLU A 742 22.94 65.83 -6.14
C GLU A 742 22.55 66.13 -4.68
N ASP A 743 21.61 67.06 -4.48
CA ASP A 743 21.15 67.49 -3.15
C ASP A 743 20.04 66.60 -2.54
N TYR A 744 19.14 66.07 -3.38
CA TYR A 744 17.87 65.46 -2.94
C TYR A 744 17.76 63.95 -3.21
N GLY A 745 18.85 63.30 -3.62
CA GLY A 745 18.93 61.85 -3.80
C GLY A 745 18.40 61.38 -5.16
N ALA A 746 18.07 60.08 -5.26
CA ALA A 746 17.68 59.47 -6.53
C ALA A 746 16.57 58.43 -6.41
N ILE A 747 15.79 58.26 -7.48
CA ILE A 747 14.68 57.32 -7.55
C ILE A 747 14.49 56.80 -8.98
N ILE A 748 14.14 55.53 -9.12
CA ILE A 748 13.83 54.90 -10.41
C ILE A 748 12.30 54.74 -10.53
N ARG A 749 11.76 55.08 -11.70
CA ARG A 749 10.34 54.88 -12.06
C ARG A 749 10.23 54.19 -13.41
N GLU A 750 9.40 53.15 -13.48
CA GLU A 750 8.97 52.55 -14.75
C GLU A 750 7.61 53.12 -15.14
N THR A 751 7.37 53.30 -16.44
CA THR A 751 6.10 53.75 -17.02
C THR A 751 5.85 53.03 -18.34
N SER A 752 4.59 52.84 -18.69
CA SER A 752 4.22 52.48 -20.07
C SER A 752 4.50 53.67 -21.02
N PRO A 753 4.63 53.43 -22.34
CA PRO A 753 4.58 54.50 -23.33
C PRO A 753 3.21 55.23 -23.29
N PRO A 754 3.13 56.49 -23.75
CA PRO A 754 1.86 57.20 -23.85
C PRO A 754 0.86 56.45 -24.73
N LYS A 755 -0.40 56.40 -24.29
CA LYS A 755 -1.50 55.88 -25.10
C LYS A 755 -1.74 56.81 -26.30
N ARG A 756 -1.87 56.23 -27.49
CA ARG A 756 -2.24 56.91 -28.74
C ARG A 756 -3.68 56.60 -29.10
#